data_AF-A0A2I1I395-F1
#
_entry.id   AF-A0A2I1I395-F1
#
_cell.length_a   1.000
_cell.length_b   1.000
_cell.length_c   1.000
_cell.angle_alpha   90.00
_cell.angle_beta   90.00
_cell.angle_gamma   90.00
#
_symmetry.space_group_name_H-M   'P 1'
#
loop_
_entity.id
_entity.type
_entity.pdbx_description
1 polymer ?
#
loop_
_entity_poly.entity_id
_entity_poly.type
_entity_poly.pdbx_seq_one_letter_code
_entity_poly.pdbx_strand_id
1 'polypeptide(L)'
;MIVSRKEREKTVLNTKKSKFLAGALSLGIGLTIAAPNAFAADKPAPDSTPLSSTDTKTSLTREQLQAAIKDATGEAAQAKKNLDEKTALLDEAQKTYDKAVLAVEAKDAEVKDLQTQTAALLQKKEEAEKAVQAAKENLDKAIKDSGGAADELKKLEEAQKVAAKEAEEATAAERSAQQKLEKAQQEKNLADEKVVELGKAVDSATKKVDDAKTQSSQLEQKLKTLKETIEQVQKDHPDNASKLKEAKTQLAEADKNNKEKQAALTQKTDEYNKLVEEAVSARSAVEALEKELEGKRARSEELREESKQKLEQVSEFQNKKKTAEAALEQKQQEVATYEDDVKRAQADYEAALAEDKKNSTDETKKNVKNAEEKKQRAEKQKKLAEGEADTLKEQVNAFDERLRILSQEILKEQSERGTLEADIKELDQKLKTETGAAENLFKKADDAEKAKKEAEQAADDAEKDYKNKKDAADQLEAVAQKLEKAIQDEKEATQEKQKFEKLLAEAQNNLKSATSNKQQAEQDAGLKDKQLKEAQTAEKEAKERKLAADKKLSQANSDLKNAIDKNAPVDSANKALQEAEQNLAEAQKTLEAKKEALAQAQQNLAEAKDTEAKAKAAFESAESEFNKAKESSEKLERKLAELRAELQAMRMLSNAMDPSSGGSNSPKNKRDSQQSKAKQLANTGTDITLLPVGAGIALLGIGFVGARKRRAE
;
A
#
# COMPACT_ATOMS: atom_id res chain seq x y z
N MET A 1 -38.05 -2.27 82.61
CA MET A 1 -38.24 -2.19 81.14
C MET A 1 -37.25 -3.13 80.48
N ILE A 2 -37.78 -4.23 79.93
CA ILE A 2 -37.33 -5.07 78.77
C ILE A 2 -35.82 -5.43 78.74
N VAL A 3 -35.32 -6.56 79.28
CA VAL A 3 -35.46 -8.02 78.92
C VAL A 3 -34.85 -8.33 77.54
N SER A 4 -33.73 -9.05 77.40
CA SER A 4 -33.57 -10.52 77.48
C SER A 4 -32.06 -10.88 77.59
N ARG A 5 -31.60 -11.78 78.49
CA ARG A 5 -31.62 -13.27 78.43
C ARG A 5 -31.02 -13.81 77.10
N LYS A 6 -30.08 -14.77 77.06
CA LYS A 6 -29.75 -15.86 77.98
C LYS A 6 -28.51 -16.62 77.44
N GLU A 7 -27.67 -17.10 78.38
CA GLU A 7 -27.11 -18.48 78.43
C GLU A 7 -26.17 -18.99 77.31
N ARG A 8 -25.23 -19.91 77.53
CA ARG A 8 -24.49 -20.54 78.65
C ARG A 8 -23.57 -21.57 77.94
N GLU A 9 -22.34 -21.75 78.44
CA GLU A 9 -21.59 -23.04 78.47
C GLU A 9 -21.26 -23.76 77.13
N LYS A 10 -20.15 -24.48 76.91
CA LYS A 10 -18.92 -24.79 77.65
C LYS A 10 -18.00 -25.51 76.65
N THR A 11 -16.71 -25.17 76.70
CA THR A 11 -15.52 -26.05 76.60
C THR A 11 -15.42 -27.16 75.53
N VAL A 12 -14.25 -27.27 74.88
CA VAL A 12 -13.31 -28.41 74.98
C VAL A 12 -12.27 -28.38 73.83
N LEU A 13 -11.05 -27.98 74.24
CA LEU A 13 -9.75 -28.62 73.97
C LEU A 13 -9.03 -28.52 72.60
N ASN A 14 -7.87 -27.87 72.70
CA ASN A 14 -6.54 -28.51 72.67
C ASN A 14 -5.77 -28.53 71.34
N THR A 15 -4.86 -27.56 71.29
CA THR A 15 -3.49 -27.59 70.79
C THR A 15 -2.84 -28.96 70.54
N LYS A 16 -2.10 -29.11 69.42
CA LYS A 16 -0.62 -29.12 69.41
C LYS A 16 -0.02 -29.65 68.09
N LYS A 17 1.04 -28.94 67.67
CA LYS A 17 2.26 -29.41 66.94
C LYS A 17 2.06 -29.72 65.44
N SER A 18 2.97 -29.39 64.52
CA SER A 18 4.34 -28.85 64.61
C SER A 18 4.90 -28.64 63.18
N LYS A 19 5.79 -27.65 63.03
CA LYS A 19 7.03 -27.65 62.20
C LYS A 19 6.91 -27.96 60.69
N PHE A 20 7.37 -27.04 59.84
CA PHE A 20 8.73 -27.05 59.24
C PHE A 20 8.90 -25.89 58.21
N LEU A 21 10.01 -25.14 58.39
CA LEU A 21 10.94 -24.54 57.40
C LEU A 21 10.40 -23.66 56.25
N ALA A 22 10.70 -22.35 56.20
CA ALA A 22 11.97 -21.68 55.83
C ALA A 22 12.02 -21.24 54.34
N GLY A 23 12.31 -19.96 54.10
CA GLY A 23 12.64 -19.46 52.76
C GLY A 23 12.50 -17.94 52.57
N ALA A 24 13.55 -17.20 52.95
CA ALA A 24 14.06 -15.96 52.32
C ALA A 24 13.18 -14.68 52.17
N LEU A 25 13.63 -13.63 52.91
CA LEU A 25 13.97 -12.26 52.46
C LEU A 25 14.12 -12.07 50.93
N SER A 26 13.99 -10.92 50.27
CA SER A 26 13.68 -9.51 50.53
C SER A 26 13.96 -8.79 49.20
N LEU A 27 13.29 -7.68 48.90
CA LEU A 27 13.70 -6.52 48.05
C LEU A 27 12.41 -5.89 47.54
N GLY A 28 12.11 -4.60 47.68
CA GLY A 28 12.97 -3.44 47.86
C GLY A 28 12.35 -2.34 47.01
N ILE A 29 11.97 -1.24 47.66
CA ILE A 29 11.18 -0.10 47.19
C ILE A 29 11.96 0.74 46.18
N GLY A 30 11.24 1.47 45.30
CA GLY A 30 11.77 2.66 44.63
C GLY A 30 10.78 3.38 43.71
N LEU A 31 9.99 4.31 44.26
CA LEU A 31 9.31 5.37 43.49
C LEU A 31 9.52 6.72 44.21
N THR A 32 10.18 7.67 43.55
CA THR A 32 10.36 9.05 44.01
C THR A 32 9.48 10.02 43.21
N ILE A 33 8.81 10.91 43.94
CA ILE A 33 7.98 12.02 43.44
C ILE A 33 8.83 13.30 43.46
N ALA A 34 8.69 14.16 42.43
CA ALA A 34 9.06 15.57 42.47
C ALA A 34 7.89 16.43 41.99
N ALA A 35 7.58 17.49 42.74
CA ALA A 35 6.48 18.44 42.53
C ALA A 35 6.88 19.62 41.60
N PRO A 36 5.89 20.37 41.05
CA PRO A 36 6.15 21.69 40.47
C PRO A 36 5.48 22.85 41.26
N ASN A 37 6.06 24.06 41.14
CA ASN A 37 5.53 25.33 41.64
C ASN A 37 4.93 26.18 40.49
N ALA A 38 3.66 26.57 40.66
CA ALA A 38 3.01 27.90 40.61
C ALA A 38 3.13 28.93 39.43
N PHE A 39 2.02 29.71 39.33
CA PHE A 39 1.68 30.97 38.62
C PHE A 39 1.14 30.85 37.17
N ALA A 40 0.06 31.52 36.72
CA ALA A 40 -0.71 32.67 37.24
C ALA A 40 -2.18 32.64 36.74
N ALA A 41 -3.02 33.47 37.36
CA ALA A 41 -4.45 33.65 37.11
C ALA A 41 -4.77 34.59 35.94
N ASP A 42 -5.95 34.43 35.32
CA ASP A 42 -6.89 35.52 35.06
C ASP A 42 -8.29 35.00 34.64
N LYS A 43 -9.33 35.66 35.16
CA LYS A 43 -10.75 35.61 34.74
C LYS A 43 -11.22 37.07 34.64
N PRO A 44 -12.19 37.41 33.76
CA PRO A 44 -13.57 37.48 34.24
C PRO A 44 -14.65 36.98 33.26
N ALA A 45 -15.85 36.76 33.81
CA ALA A 45 -17.08 36.18 33.25
C ALA A 45 -17.98 37.22 32.53
N PRO A 46 -19.32 37.04 32.42
CA PRO A 46 -20.16 36.08 31.68
C PRO A 46 -21.14 36.79 30.70
N ASP A 47 -21.84 36.06 29.80
CA ASP A 47 -23.30 36.25 29.57
C ASP A 47 -23.93 35.31 28.51
N SER A 48 -25.13 34.81 28.84
CA SER A 48 -26.37 34.67 28.04
C SER A 48 -26.29 34.19 26.56
N THR A 49 -27.05 33.24 26.01
CA THR A 49 -28.36 32.60 26.30
C THR A 49 -28.58 31.49 25.24
N PRO A 50 -29.61 30.61 25.38
CA PRO A 50 -29.74 29.33 24.67
C PRO A 50 -30.53 29.44 23.34
N LEU A 51 -30.52 28.36 22.54
CA LEU A 51 -31.45 27.93 21.45
C LEU A 51 -30.64 26.98 20.52
N SER A 52 -31.13 25.96 19.82
CA SER A 52 -32.44 25.35 19.59
C SER A 52 -32.17 23.99 18.93
N SER A 53 -33.05 23.02 19.21
CA SER A 53 -33.29 21.83 18.39
C SER A 53 -33.27 22.14 16.88
N THR A 54 -32.57 21.31 16.10
CA THR A 54 -33.10 20.75 14.84
C THR A 54 -32.38 19.43 14.52
N ASP A 55 -33.19 18.38 14.34
CA ASP A 55 -32.83 17.19 13.58
C ASP A 55 -32.27 17.60 12.21
N THR A 56 -30.96 17.46 12.04
CA THR A 56 -30.37 17.25 10.72
C THR A 56 -29.33 16.16 10.87
N LYS A 57 -29.60 14.98 10.29
CA LYS A 57 -28.56 14.00 9.97
C LYS A 57 -27.63 14.66 8.95
N THR A 58 -26.67 15.45 9.42
CA THR A 58 -25.47 15.77 8.67
C THR A 58 -24.74 14.45 8.51
N SER A 59 -24.95 13.80 7.37
CA SER A 59 -24.14 12.66 6.95
C SER A 59 -22.71 13.17 6.88
N LEU A 60 -21.89 12.77 7.86
CA LEU A 60 -20.46 13.03 7.84
C LEU A 60 -19.93 12.49 6.51
N THR A 61 -19.22 13.32 5.76
CA THR A 61 -18.54 12.84 4.54
C THR A 61 -17.59 11.70 4.90
N ARG A 62 -17.26 10.84 3.93
CA ARG A 62 -16.35 9.69 4.15
C ARG A 62 -15.02 10.09 4.82
N GLU A 63 -14.52 11.27 4.51
CA GLU A 63 -13.29 11.84 5.09
C GLU A 63 -13.51 12.33 6.53
N GLN A 64 -14.62 13.03 6.79
CA GLN A 64 -14.99 13.45 8.16
C GLN A 64 -15.26 12.26 9.07
N LEU A 65 -15.85 11.18 8.56
CA LEU A 65 -16.11 9.96 9.32
C LEU A 65 -14.82 9.17 9.61
N GLN A 66 -13.84 9.19 8.69
CA GLN A 66 -12.50 8.63 8.95
C GLN A 66 -11.72 9.44 9.98
N ALA A 67 -11.80 10.77 9.94
CA ALA A 67 -11.22 11.64 10.96
C ALA A 67 -11.86 11.37 12.33
N ALA A 68 -13.20 11.31 12.40
CA ALA A 68 -13.93 11.00 13.63
C ALA A 68 -13.57 9.61 14.19
N ILE A 69 -13.38 8.60 13.34
CA ILE A 69 -12.90 7.27 13.78
C ILE A 69 -11.48 7.34 14.33
N LYS A 70 -10.59 8.12 13.72
CA LYS A 70 -9.20 8.28 14.17
C LYS A 70 -9.16 8.97 15.54
N ASP A 71 -9.92 10.04 15.72
CA ASP A 71 -10.01 10.77 16.98
C ASP A 71 -10.65 9.90 18.08
N ALA A 72 -11.78 9.23 17.78
CA ALA A 72 -12.41 8.31 18.71
C ALA A 72 -11.52 7.09 19.06
N THR A 73 -10.65 6.65 18.15
CA THR A 73 -9.66 5.59 18.43
C THR A 73 -8.58 6.09 19.40
N GLY A 74 -8.15 7.34 19.25
CA GLY A 74 -7.24 7.99 20.21
C GLY A 74 -7.87 8.14 21.59
N GLU A 75 -9.12 8.60 21.66
CA GLU A 75 -9.88 8.72 22.91
C GLU A 75 -10.12 7.35 23.58
N ALA A 76 -10.47 6.32 22.81
CA ALA A 76 -10.64 4.96 23.34
C ALA A 76 -9.31 4.36 23.86
N ALA A 77 -8.19 4.62 23.17
CA ALA A 77 -6.87 4.19 23.64
C ALA A 77 -6.48 4.89 24.95
N GLN A 78 -6.76 6.19 25.07
CA GLN A 78 -6.51 6.94 26.31
C GLN A 78 -7.45 6.49 27.44
N ALA A 79 -8.72 6.22 27.17
CA ALA A 79 -9.67 5.70 28.15
C ALA A 79 -9.26 4.31 28.66
N LYS A 80 -8.74 3.45 27.78
CA LYS A 80 -8.20 2.13 28.16
C LYS A 80 -6.97 2.26 29.05
N LYS A 81 -6.05 3.17 28.73
CA LYS A 81 -4.90 3.48 29.59
C LYS A 81 -5.34 3.97 30.98
N ASN A 82 -6.33 4.87 31.04
CA ASN A 82 -6.89 5.34 32.30
C ASN A 82 -7.57 4.21 33.10
N LEU A 83 -8.21 3.24 32.43
CA LEU A 83 -8.80 2.06 33.06
C LEU A 83 -7.72 1.14 33.66
N ASP A 84 -6.62 0.91 32.93
CA ASP A 84 -5.48 0.13 33.41
C ASP A 84 -4.83 0.78 34.64
N GLU A 85 -4.67 2.11 34.63
CA GLU A 85 -4.18 2.89 35.79
C GLU A 85 -5.13 2.79 36.99
N LYS A 86 -6.45 2.87 36.78
CA LYS A 86 -7.45 2.71 37.85
C LYS A 86 -7.54 1.28 38.38
N THR A 87 -7.25 0.27 37.55
CA THR A 87 -7.16 -1.14 37.96
C THR A 87 -5.99 -1.33 38.93
N ALA A 88 -4.82 -0.76 38.61
CA ALA A 88 -3.67 -0.84 39.49
C ALA A 88 -3.92 -0.15 40.85
N LEU A 89 -4.63 0.98 40.86
CA LEU A 89 -5.02 1.67 42.10
C LEU A 89 -6.03 0.87 42.92
N LEU A 90 -6.97 0.16 42.28
CA LEU A 90 -7.92 -0.72 42.95
C LEU A 90 -7.21 -1.91 43.61
N ASP A 91 -6.27 -2.54 42.90
CA ASP A 91 -5.46 -3.65 43.43
C ASP A 91 -4.59 -3.22 44.62
N GLU A 92 -4.04 -1.99 44.58
CA GLU A 92 -3.26 -1.42 45.68
C GLU A 92 -4.14 -1.07 46.89
N ALA A 93 -5.32 -0.52 46.67
CA ALA A 93 -6.31 -0.27 47.72
C ALA A 93 -6.79 -1.58 48.37
N GLN A 94 -7.01 -2.64 47.58
CA GLN A 94 -7.39 -3.96 48.08
C GLN A 94 -6.30 -4.58 48.97
N LYS A 95 -5.03 -4.55 48.52
CA LYS A 95 -3.90 -5.01 49.35
C LYS A 95 -3.80 -4.26 50.67
N THR A 96 -4.11 -2.96 50.66
CA THR A 96 -4.08 -2.11 51.86
C THR A 96 -5.22 -2.48 52.81
N TYR A 97 -6.42 -2.72 52.29
CA TYR A 97 -7.57 -3.20 53.05
C TYR A 97 -7.31 -4.59 53.65
N ASP A 98 -6.87 -5.57 52.85
CA ASP A 98 -6.57 -6.93 53.32
C ASP A 98 -5.49 -6.93 54.43
N LYS A 99 -4.48 -6.08 54.30
CA LYS A 99 -3.45 -5.90 55.33
C LYS A 99 -4.02 -5.28 56.62
N ALA A 100 -4.97 -4.36 56.51
CA ALA A 100 -5.65 -3.77 57.67
C ALA A 100 -6.56 -4.79 58.38
N VAL A 101 -7.29 -5.64 57.61
CA VAL A 101 -8.10 -6.73 58.16
C VAL A 101 -7.23 -7.73 58.93
N LEU A 102 -6.11 -8.18 58.35
CA LEU A 102 -5.17 -9.07 59.04
C LEU A 102 -4.59 -8.44 60.32
N ALA A 103 -4.35 -7.12 60.30
CA ALA A 103 -3.89 -6.41 61.49
C ALA A 103 -4.98 -6.38 62.58
N VAL A 104 -6.24 -6.18 62.21
CA VAL A 104 -7.37 -6.23 63.16
C VAL A 104 -7.54 -7.64 63.73
N GLU A 105 -7.47 -8.69 62.91
CA GLU A 105 -7.55 -10.09 63.38
C GLU A 105 -6.40 -10.42 64.34
N ALA A 106 -5.18 -9.98 64.05
CA ALA A 106 -4.03 -10.16 64.93
C ALA A 106 -4.21 -9.42 66.27
N LYS A 107 -4.75 -8.18 66.24
CA LYS A 107 -5.03 -7.39 67.44
C LYS A 107 -6.21 -7.93 68.25
N ASP A 108 -7.23 -8.48 67.61
CA ASP A 108 -8.38 -9.11 68.29
C ASP A 108 -7.94 -10.40 69.01
N ALA A 109 -7.05 -11.19 68.40
CA ALA A 109 -6.43 -12.34 69.03
C ALA A 109 -5.56 -11.95 70.24
N GLU A 110 -4.79 -10.85 70.13
CA GLU A 110 -4.00 -10.29 71.23
C GLU A 110 -4.89 -9.86 72.41
N VAL A 111 -6.02 -9.18 72.13
CA VAL A 111 -7.00 -8.79 73.14
C VAL A 111 -7.62 -10.03 73.82
N LYS A 112 -7.97 -11.07 73.06
CA LYS A 112 -8.58 -12.30 73.60
C LYS A 112 -7.62 -13.11 74.48
N ASP A 113 -6.34 -13.17 74.11
CA ASP A 113 -5.30 -13.79 74.93
C ASP A 113 -5.07 -13.00 76.23
N LEU A 114 -4.99 -11.66 76.15
CA LEU A 114 -4.86 -10.80 77.32
C LEU A 114 -6.09 -10.86 78.24
N GLN A 115 -7.31 -10.97 77.71
CA GLN A 115 -8.52 -11.20 78.51
C GLN A 115 -8.45 -12.53 79.28
N THR A 116 -7.98 -13.59 78.62
CA THR A 116 -7.82 -14.91 79.24
C THR A 116 -6.76 -14.88 80.35
N GLN A 117 -5.63 -14.21 80.11
CA GLN A 117 -4.58 -13.99 81.12
C GLN A 117 -5.08 -13.15 82.29
N THR A 118 -5.87 -12.10 82.03
CA THR A 118 -6.44 -11.22 83.06
C THR A 118 -7.45 -11.97 83.94
N ALA A 119 -8.26 -12.87 83.37
CA ALA A 119 -9.19 -13.72 84.12
C ALA A 119 -8.47 -14.73 85.03
N ALA A 120 -7.37 -15.33 84.55
CA ALA A 120 -6.54 -16.23 85.36
C ALA A 120 -5.80 -15.50 86.50
N LEU A 121 -5.37 -14.25 86.27
CA LEU A 121 -4.71 -13.41 87.28
C LEU A 121 -5.67 -12.91 88.37
N LEU A 122 -6.96 -12.72 88.05
CA LEU A 122 -8.01 -12.40 89.03
C LEU A 122 -8.18 -13.52 90.09
N GLN A 123 -8.07 -14.78 89.68
CA GLN A 123 -8.14 -15.94 90.57
C GLN A 123 -6.89 -16.03 91.47
N LYS A 124 -5.70 -15.75 90.92
CA LYS A 124 -4.43 -15.70 91.68
C LYS A 124 -4.38 -14.56 92.69
N LYS A 125 -5.02 -13.43 92.40
CA LYS A 125 -5.14 -12.31 93.35
C LYS A 125 -5.95 -12.72 94.59
N GLU A 126 -7.03 -13.48 94.42
CA GLU A 126 -7.89 -13.94 95.52
C GLU A 126 -7.18 -14.97 96.44
N GLU A 127 -6.26 -15.77 95.88
CA GLU A 127 -5.38 -16.67 96.64
C GLU A 127 -4.27 -15.91 97.39
N ALA A 128 -3.69 -14.88 96.77
CA ALA A 128 -2.69 -14.01 97.41
C ALA A 128 -3.27 -13.18 98.56
N GLU A 129 -4.53 -12.72 98.47
CA GLU A 129 -5.21 -12.01 99.56
C GLU A 129 -5.39 -12.88 100.82
N LYS A 130 -5.64 -14.19 100.66
CA LYS A 130 -5.71 -15.14 101.78
C LYS A 130 -4.33 -15.40 102.41
N ALA A 131 -3.27 -15.40 101.61
CA ALA A 131 -1.89 -15.57 102.09
C ALA A 131 -1.39 -14.34 102.87
N VAL A 132 -1.76 -13.12 102.44
CA VAL A 132 -1.45 -11.87 103.15
C VAL A 132 -2.13 -11.83 104.52
N GLN A 133 -3.38 -12.28 104.64
CA GLN A 133 -4.08 -12.31 105.92
C GLN A 133 -3.41 -13.24 106.95
N ALA A 134 -2.93 -14.42 106.51
CA ALA A 134 -2.19 -15.35 107.35
C ALA A 134 -0.77 -14.87 107.71
N ALA A 135 -0.14 -14.08 106.84
CA ALA A 135 1.16 -13.46 107.11
C ALA A 135 1.04 -12.30 108.12
N LYS A 136 -0.07 -11.55 108.12
CA LYS A 136 -0.32 -10.46 109.08
C LYS A 136 -0.41 -10.94 110.53
N GLU A 137 -1.08 -12.06 110.78
CA GLU A 137 -1.16 -12.67 112.13
C GLU A 137 0.19 -13.19 112.65
N ASN A 138 1.09 -13.60 111.74
CA ASN A 138 2.45 -14.04 112.10
C ASN A 138 3.42 -12.86 112.32
N LEU A 139 3.19 -11.73 111.65
CA LEU A 139 3.99 -10.52 111.83
C LEU A 139 3.69 -9.83 113.18
N ASP A 140 2.43 -9.77 113.62
CA ASP A 140 2.04 -9.20 114.92
C ASP A 140 2.70 -9.91 116.12
N LYS A 141 3.09 -11.18 115.94
CA LYS A 141 3.82 -11.97 116.94
C LYS A 141 5.33 -11.69 116.93
N ALA A 142 5.91 -11.36 115.77
CA ALA A 142 7.34 -11.11 115.62
C ALA A 142 7.73 -9.66 115.98
N ILE A 143 6.84 -8.68 115.73
CA ILE A 143 7.07 -7.26 116.07
C ILE A 143 7.19 -7.02 117.59
N LYS A 144 6.69 -7.92 118.43
CA LYS A 144 6.75 -7.79 119.90
C LYS A 144 8.17 -7.92 120.49
N ASP A 145 9.14 -8.48 119.75
CA ASP A 145 10.38 -8.99 120.35
C ASP A 145 11.69 -8.31 119.88
N SER A 146 11.71 -7.32 118.97
CA SER A 146 12.99 -6.68 118.64
C SER A 146 12.88 -5.23 118.16
N GLY A 147 13.24 -4.30 119.03
CA GLY A 147 13.44 -2.89 118.70
C GLY A 147 14.92 -2.57 118.45
N GLY A 148 15.18 -1.82 117.37
CA GLY A 148 16.31 -0.88 117.27
C GLY A 148 17.47 -1.25 116.34
N ALA A 149 17.36 -0.99 115.03
CA ALA A 149 18.52 -0.81 114.12
C ALA A 149 18.13 -0.13 112.79
N ALA A 150 17.55 1.08 112.81
CA ALA A 150 17.02 1.76 111.62
C ALA A 150 18.01 2.69 110.89
N ASP A 151 19.14 3.06 111.50
CA ASP A 151 19.94 4.20 111.01
C ASP A 151 21.15 3.85 110.11
N GLU A 152 21.61 2.58 110.07
CA GLU A 152 22.68 2.16 109.13
C GLU A 152 22.15 1.74 107.74
N LEU A 153 20.92 1.24 107.66
CA LEU A 153 20.27 0.81 106.41
C LEU A 153 20.04 1.99 105.45
N LYS A 154 19.69 3.15 105.99
CA LYS A 154 19.32 4.35 105.23
C LYS A 154 20.51 4.96 104.46
N LYS A 155 21.73 4.81 104.97
CA LYS A 155 22.95 5.34 104.32
C LYS A 155 23.40 4.52 103.11
N LEU A 156 23.22 3.20 103.15
CA LEU A 156 23.59 2.34 102.02
C LEU A 156 22.58 2.43 100.85
N GLU A 157 21.34 2.83 101.14
CA GLU A 157 20.28 3.04 100.14
C GLU A 157 20.49 4.30 99.27
N GLU A 158 21.05 5.38 99.84
CA GLU A 158 21.37 6.61 99.09
C GLU A 158 22.52 6.40 98.10
N ALA A 159 23.53 5.61 98.46
CA ALA A 159 24.65 5.28 97.58
C ALA A 159 24.21 4.46 96.34
N GLN A 160 23.24 3.57 96.50
CA GLN A 160 22.64 2.80 95.41
C GLN A 160 21.90 3.69 94.39
N LYS A 161 21.16 4.71 94.86
CA LYS A 161 20.39 5.62 93.99
C LYS A 161 21.29 6.45 93.07
N VAL A 162 22.42 6.93 93.57
CA VAL A 162 23.39 7.69 92.76
C VAL A 162 24.00 6.81 91.66
N ALA A 163 24.40 5.59 92.00
CA ALA A 163 24.96 4.65 91.02
C ALA A 163 23.94 4.22 89.95
N ALA A 164 22.65 4.12 90.30
CA ALA A 164 21.58 3.79 89.34
C ALA A 164 21.36 4.92 88.31
N LYS A 165 21.41 6.17 88.75
CA LYS A 165 21.25 7.34 87.88
C LYS A 165 22.40 7.47 86.87
N GLU A 166 23.65 7.25 87.31
CA GLU A 166 24.81 7.23 86.41
C GLU A 166 24.69 6.14 85.33
N ALA A 167 24.16 4.95 85.67
CA ALA A 167 23.95 3.86 84.70
C ALA A 167 22.82 4.16 83.69
N GLU A 168 21.76 4.83 84.12
CA GLU A 168 20.66 5.25 83.25
C GLU A 168 21.11 6.32 82.24
N GLU A 169 21.84 7.34 82.69
CA GLU A 169 22.40 8.39 81.84
C GLU A 169 23.41 7.81 80.82
N ALA A 170 24.25 6.87 81.24
CA ALA A 170 25.19 6.18 80.33
C ALA A 170 24.46 5.30 79.28
N THR A 171 23.33 4.68 79.65
CA THR A 171 22.52 3.89 78.72
C THR A 171 21.78 4.77 77.70
N ALA A 172 21.30 5.94 78.12
CA ALA A 172 20.71 6.93 77.22
C ALA A 172 21.75 7.49 76.23
N ALA A 173 22.98 7.75 76.69
CA ALA A 173 24.09 8.19 75.85
C ALA A 173 24.48 7.15 74.79
N GLU A 174 24.54 5.85 75.14
CA GLU A 174 24.80 4.77 74.19
C GLU A 174 23.71 4.70 73.10
N ARG A 175 22.43 4.75 73.47
CA ARG A 175 21.32 4.75 72.49
C ARG A 175 21.37 5.95 71.54
N SER A 176 21.69 7.13 72.06
CA SER A 176 21.85 8.33 71.21
C SER A 176 23.02 8.20 70.24
N ALA A 177 24.14 7.62 70.68
CA ALA A 177 25.30 7.35 69.82
C ALA A 177 24.99 6.30 68.74
N GLN A 178 24.26 5.24 69.07
CA GLN A 178 23.80 4.22 68.10
C GLN A 178 22.87 4.82 67.04
N GLN A 179 21.91 5.65 67.42
CA GLN A 179 21.02 6.33 66.47
C GLN A 179 21.79 7.25 65.51
N LYS A 180 22.80 7.98 66.01
CA LYS A 180 23.66 8.83 65.17
C LYS A 180 24.52 8.01 64.20
N LEU A 181 25.02 6.86 64.64
CA LEU A 181 25.79 5.94 63.81
C LEU A 181 24.92 5.34 62.69
N GLU A 182 23.71 4.89 63.01
CA GLU A 182 22.78 4.33 62.02
C GLU A 182 22.39 5.39 60.98
N LYS A 183 22.09 6.62 61.41
CA LYS A 183 21.83 7.74 60.51
C LYS A 183 23.02 8.06 59.60
N ALA A 184 24.23 8.12 60.15
CA ALA A 184 25.45 8.37 59.37
C ALA A 184 25.71 7.25 58.34
N GLN A 185 25.41 5.99 58.68
CA GLN A 185 25.53 4.86 57.76
C GLN A 185 24.53 4.96 56.59
N GLN A 186 23.27 5.31 56.87
CA GLN A 186 22.25 5.52 55.85
C GLN A 186 22.62 6.67 54.91
N GLU A 187 23.07 7.80 55.46
CA GLU A 187 23.48 8.96 54.67
C GLU A 187 24.70 8.67 53.79
N LYS A 188 25.66 7.86 54.28
CA LYS A 188 26.77 7.38 53.46
C LYS A 188 26.29 6.50 52.32
N ASN A 189 25.47 5.48 52.60
CA ASN A 189 24.99 4.55 51.58
C ASN A 189 24.25 5.30 50.45
N LEU A 190 23.44 6.31 50.80
CA LEU A 190 22.73 7.14 49.83
C LEU A 190 23.68 8.04 49.01
N ALA A 191 24.75 8.55 49.62
CA ALA A 191 25.78 9.29 48.91
C ALA A 191 26.57 8.40 47.93
N ASP A 192 26.96 7.20 48.36
CA ASP A 192 27.65 6.20 47.51
C ASP A 192 26.76 5.75 46.33
N GLU A 193 25.46 5.52 46.58
CA GLU A 193 24.49 5.19 45.52
C GLU A 193 24.36 6.30 44.48
N LYS A 194 24.31 7.56 44.93
CA LYS A 194 24.27 8.74 44.05
C LYS A 194 25.53 8.87 43.19
N VAL A 195 26.71 8.54 43.73
CA VAL A 195 27.97 8.50 42.95
C VAL A 195 27.89 7.43 41.85
N VAL A 196 27.34 6.26 42.15
CA VAL A 196 27.17 5.17 41.16
C VAL A 196 26.17 5.57 40.07
N GLU A 197 25.05 6.19 40.43
CA GLU A 197 24.05 6.67 39.47
C GLU A 197 24.64 7.74 38.54
N LEU A 198 25.34 8.73 39.08
CA LEU A 198 26.02 9.75 38.29
C LEU A 198 27.18 9.16 37.47
N GLY A 199 27.82 8.09 37.93
CA GLY A 199 28.76 7.30 37.14
C GLY A 199 28.13 6.76 35.86
N LYS A 200 26.95 6.13 35.96
CA LYS A 200 26.20 5.65 34.78
C LYS A 200 25.80 6.79 33.85
N ALA A 201 25.44 7.96 34.40
CA ALA A 201 25.12 9.14 33.61
C ALA A 201 26.33 9.65 32.81
N VAL A 202 27.54 9.64 33.41
CA VAL A 202 28.80 9.96 32.72
C VAL A 202 29.10 8.96 31.62
N ASP A 203 28.95 7.66 31.86
CA ASP A 203 29.20 6.63 30.84
C ASP A 203 28.23 6.78 29.64
N SER A 204 26.95 7.04 29.92
CA SER A 204 25.93 7.32 28.90
C SER A 204 26.25 8.58 28.10
N ALA A 205 26.64 9.67 28.77
CA ALA A 205 27.04 10.91 28.10
C ALA A 205 28.31 10.74 27.26
N THR A 206 29.27 9.94 27.73
CA THR A 206 30.50 9.61 26.99
C THR A 206 30.18 8.87 25.71
N LYS A 207 29.33 7.84 25.79
CA LYS A 207 28.87 7.10 24.60
C LYS A 207 28.18 8.01 23.58
N LYS A 208 27.32 8.93 24.02
CA LYS A 208 26.68 9.91 23.12
C LYS A 208 27.69 10.81 22.40
N VAL A 209 28.77 11.22 23.08
CA VAL A 209 29.85 12.01 22.46
C VAL A 209 30.60 11.19 21.41
N ASP A 210 30.90 9.92 21.70
CA ASP A 210 31.63 9.04 20.77
C ASP A 210 30.79 8.67 19.54
N ASP A 211 29.49 8.40 19.73
CA ASP A 211 28.54 8.17 18.65
C ASP A 211 28.44 9.42 17.74
N ALA A 212 28.32 10.61 18.33
CA ALA A 212 28.25 11.88 17.60
C ALA A 212 29.56 12.19 16.84
N LYS A 213 30.74 11.90 17.41
CA LYS A 213 32.04 12.02 16.72
C LYS A 213 32.12 11.09 15.51
N THR A 214 31.64 9.86 15.66
CA THR A 214 31.63 8.87 14.59
C THR A 214 30.76 9.33 13.43
N GLN A 215 29.55 9.81 13.72
CA GLN A 215 28.64 10.35 12.71
C GLN A 215 29.20 11.61 12.02
N SER A 216 29.81 12.52 12.78
CA SER A 216 30.50 13.68 12.23
C SER A 216 31.60 13.29 11.25
N SER A 217 32.43 12.30 11.60
CA SER A 217 33.50 11.78 10.73
C SER A 217 32.98 11.15 9.44
N GLN A 218 31.85 10.42 9.51
CA GLN A 218 31.20 9.85 8.33
C GLN A 218 30.64 10.93 7.40
N LEU A 219 30.03 11.98 7.96
CA LEU A 219 29.54 13.13 7.17
C LEU A 219 30.69 13.90 6.52
N GLU A 220 31.82 14.06 7.20
CA GLU A 220 33.02 14.65 6.61
C GLU A 220 33.56 13.85 5.43
N GLN A 221 33.63 12.52 5.55
CA GLN A 221 34.02 11.67 4.43
C GLN A 221 33.04 11.77 3.26
N LYS A 222 31.72 11.72 3.52
CA LYS A 222 30.70 11.89 2.48
C LYS A 222 30.85 13.23 1.75
N LEU A 223 31.03 14.32 2.48
CA LEU A 223 31.26 15.64 1.91
C LEU A 223 32.53 15.70 1.07
N LYS A 224 33.60 15.05 1.52
CA LYS A 224 34.84 14.95 0.73
C LYS A 224 34.59 14.24 -0.60
N THR A 225 33.93 13.09 -0.58
CA THR A 225 33.60 12.33 -1.80
C THR A 225 32.68 13.10 -2.74
N LEU A 226 31.67 13.81 -2.21
CA LEU A 226 30.78 14.65 -3.00
C LEU A 226 31.53 15.80 -3.68
N LYS A 227 32.40 16.50 -2.95
CA LYS A 227 33.26 17.56 -3.52
C LYS A 227 34.18 17.03 -4.61
N GLU A 228 34.85 15.91 -4.38
CA GLU A 228 35.70 15.25 -5.39
C GLU A 228 34.88 14.87 -6.62
N THR A 229 33.64 14.40 -6.45
CA THR A 229 32.74 14.07 -7.57
C THR A 229 32.31 15.31 -8.35
N ILE A 230 31.97 16.40 -7.66
CA ILE A 230 31.60 17.68 -8.27
C ILE A 230 32.79 18.25 -9.06
N GLU A 231 33.98 18.29 -8.44
CA GLU A 231 35.21 18.74 -9.09
C GLU A 231 35.53 17.88 -10.31
N GLN A 232 35.40 16.56 -10.22
CA GLN A 232 35.64 15.67 -11.34
C GLN A 232 34.66 15.91 -12.49
N VAL A 233 33.36 16.02 -12.21
CA VAL A 233 32.34 16.30 -13.23
C VAL A 233 32.53 17.68 -13.87
N GLN A 234 32.90 18.70 -13.08
CA GLN A 234 33.24 20.02 -13.59
C GLN A 234 34.53 20.02 -14.41
N LYS A 235 35.53 19.22 -14.03
CA LYS A 235 36.79 19.11 -14.79
C LYS A 235 36.59 18.38 -16.11
N ASP A 236 35.78 17.33 -16.12
CA ASP A 236 35.46 16.56 -17.32
C ASP A 236 34.54 17.38 -18.26
N HIS A 237 33.73 18.30 -17.70
CA HIS A 237 32.76 19.11 -18.44
C HIS A 237 32.73 20.59 -17.99
N PRO A 238 33.81 21.37 -18.19
CA PRO A 238 33.96 22.72 -17.61
C PRO A 238 32.94 23.73 -18.11
N ASP A 239 32.48 23.58 -19.35
CA ASP A 239 31.50 24.47 -19.98
C ASP A 239 30.15 23.80 -20.19
N ASN A 240 29.79 22.80 -19.37
CA ASN A 240 28.59 21.98 -19.62
C ASN A 240 27.32 22.82 -19.81
N ALA A 241 27.13 23.88 -19.02
CA ALA A 241 25.96 24.75 -19.14
C ALA A 241 25.92 25.52 -20.48
N SER A 242 27.07 26.07 -20.90
CA SER A 242 27.21 26.78 -22.17
C SER A 242 27.06 25.82 -23.37
N LYS A 243 27.71 24.65 -23.31
CA LYS A 243 27.61 23.60 -24.32
C LYS A 243 26.21 23.02 -24.43
N LEU A 244 25.51 22.81 -23.31
CA LEU A 244 24.12 22.36 -23.30
C LEU A 244 23.20 23.40 -23.95
N LYS A 245 23.40 24.68 -23.63
CA LYS A 245 22.64 25.77 -24.25
C LYS A 245 22.86 25.81 -25.77
N GLU A 246 24.12 25.73 -26.19
CA GLU A 246 24.49 25.68 -27.61
C GLU A 246 23.90 24.45 -28.31
N ALA A 247 24.03 23.26 -27.71
CA ALA A 247 23.47 22.01 -28.24
C ALA A 247 21.94 22.08 -28.37
N LYS A 248 21.23 22.67 -27.41
CA LYS A 248 19.77 22.90 -27.50
C LYS A 248 19.42 23.87 -28.64
N THR A 249 20.21 24.91 -28.86
CA THR A 249 20.03 25.82 -30.00
C THR A 249 20.27 25.11 -31.34
N GLN A 250 21.37 24.37 -31.46
CA GLN A 250 21.70 23.61 -32.67
C GLN A 250 20.65 22.52 -32.95
N LEU A 251 20.11 21.86 -31.91
CA LEU A 251 19.03 20.90 -32.03
C LEU A 251 17.74 21.55 -32.57
N ALA A 252 17.38 22.72 -32.06
CA ALA A 252 16.19 23.45 -32.55
C ALA A 252 16.34 23.85 -34.02
N GLU A 253 17.53 24.28 -34.43
CA GLU A 253 17.83 24.58 -35.83
C GLU A 253 17.78 23.33 -36.71
N ALA A 254 18.32 22.20 -36.24
CA ALA A 254 18.27 20.92 -36.95
C ALA A 254 16.86 20.37 -37.07
N ASP A 255 16.01 20.50 -36.05
CA ASP A 255 14.59 20.13 -36.11
C ASP A 255 13.85 20.94 -37.17
N LYS A 256 14.09 22.25 -37.21
CA LYS A 256 13.52 23.14 -38.23
C LYS A 256 13.97 22.72 -39.64
N ASN A 257 15.26 22.52 -39.85
CA ASN A 257 15.79 22.09 -41.14
C ASN A 257 15.24 20.72 -41.56
N ASN A 258 15.16 19.75 -40.64
CA ASN A 258 14.57 18.43 -40.90
C ASN A 258 13.10 18.55 -41.36
N LYS A 259 12.29 19.35 -40.66
CA LYS A 259 10.90 19.61 -41.06
C LYS A 259 10.79 20.25 -42.45
N GLU A 260 11.64 21.22 -42.75
CA GLU A 260 11.68 21.87 -44.06
C GLU A 260 12.05 20.87 -45.18
N LYS A 261 13.05 20.01 -44.96
CA LYS A 261 13.46 18.99 -45.96
C LYS A 261 12.42 17.90 -46.16
N GLN A 262 11.78 17.42 -45.09
CA GLN A 262 10.69 16.46 -45.16
C GLN A 262 9.47 17.03 -45.92
N ALA A 263 9.13 18.30 -45.68
CA ALA A 263 8.08 18.98 -46.44
C ALA A 263 8.43 19.11 -47.94
N ALA A 264 9.68 19.46 -48.26
CA ALA A 264 10.15 19.53 -49.64
C ALA A 264 10.13 18.17 -50.35
N LEU A 265 10.52 17.08 -49.66
CA LEU A 265 10.40 15.72 -50.18
C LEU A 265 8.95 15.35 -50.49
N THR A 266 8.03 15.69 -49.59
CA THR A 266 6.59 15.46 -49.80
C THR A 266 6.10 16.17 -51.06
N GLN A 267 6.40 17.47 -51.18
CA GLN A 267 6.03 18.26 -52.36
C GLN A 267 6.60 17.68 -53.66
N LYS A 268 7.87 17.26 -53.66
CA LYS A 268 8.52 16.67 -54.84
C LYS A 268 7.98 15.29 -55.20
N THR A 269 7.58 14.51 -54.20
CA THR A 269 6.91 13.22 -54.40
C THR A 269 5.55 13.40 -55.06
N ASP A 270 4.76 14.38 -54.61
CA ASP A 270 3.45 14.69 -55.20
C ASP A 270 3.58 15.19 -56.64
N GLU A 271 4.58 16.05 -56.92
CA GLU A 271 4.88 16.53 -58.27
C GLU A 271 5.25 15.38 -59.22
N TYR A 272 6.12 14.47 -58.77
CA TYR A 272 6.49 13.27 -59.53
C TYR A 272 5.26 12.38 -59.81
N ASN A 273 4.46 12.06 -58.78
CA ASN A 273 3.29 11.18 -58.92
C ASN A 273 2.30 11.75 -59.93
N LYS A 274 2.03 13.06 -59.87
CA LYS A 274 1.13 13.74 -60.81
C LYS A 274 1.64 13.64 -62.26
N LEU A 275 2.94 13.89 -62.48
CA LEU A 275 3.54 13.80 -63.82
C LEU A 275 3.52 12.37 -64.38
N VAL A 276 3.71 11.36 -63.52
CA VAL A 276 3.59 9.95 -63.92
C VAL A 276 2.16 9.61 -64.33
N GLU A 277 1.15 10.03 -63.56
CA GLU A 277 -0.27 9.82 -63.91
C GLU A 277 -0.63 10.47 -65.25
N GLU A 278 -0.18 11.71 -65.48
CA GLU A 278 -0.36 12.43 -66.75
C GLU A 278 0.34 11.71 -67.91
N ALA A 279 1.59 11.26 -67.73
CA ALA A 279 2.37 10.56 -68.75
C ALA A 279 1.75 9.20 -69.12
N VAL A 280 1.29 8.43 -68.12
CA VAL A 280 0.61 7.14 -68.34
C VAL A 280 -0.70 7.36 -69.09
N SER A 281 -1.49 8.38 -68.72
CA SER A 281 -2.74 8.71 -69.41
C SER A 281 -2.49 9.10 -70.87
N ALA A 282 -1.45 9.90 -71.13
CA ALA A 282 -1.05 10.29 -72.48
C ALA A 282 -0.60 9.08 -73.32
N ARG A 283 0.15 8.14 -72.73
CA ARG A 283 0.55 6.90 -73.40
C ARG A 283 -0.66 6.05 -73.81
N SER A 284 -1.64 5.89 -72.91
CA SER A 284 -2.86 5.16 -73.22
C SER A 284 -3.66 5.81 -74.35
N ALA A 285 -3.66 7.15 -74.44
CA ALA A 285 -4.28 7.86 -75.56
C ALA A 285 -3.54 7.61 -76.89
N VAL A 286 -2.20 7.59 -76.88
CA VAL A 286 -1.38 7.22 -78.05
C VAL A 286 -1.67 5.79 -78.49
N GLU A 287 -1.66 4.82 -77.58
CA GLU A 287 -1.97 3.42 -77.90
C GLU A 287 -3.38 3.24 -78.48
N ALA A 288 -4.36 4.04 -78.06
CA ALA A 288 -5.70 4.04 -78.63
C ALA A 288 -5.71 4.58 -80.07
N LEU A 289 -4.98 5.66 -80.34
CA LEU A 289 -4.84 6.23 -81.68
C LEU A 289 -4.09 5.28 -82.63
N GLU A 290 -3.04 4.59 -82.15
CA GLU A 290 -2.32 3.58 -82.94
C GLU A 290 -3.25 2.45 -83.39
N LYS A 291 -4.08 1.93 -82.49
CA LYS A 291 -5.06 0.89 -82.82
C LYS A 291 -6.13 1.37 -83.82
N GLU A 292 -6.63 2.59 -83.66
CA GLU A 292 -7.59 3.16 -84.60
C GLU A 292 -6.97 3.30 -86.00
N LEU A 293 -5.74 3.80 -86.07
CA LEU A 293 -5.00 3.99 -87.30
C LEU A 293 -4.66 2.66 -88.00
N GLU A 294 -4.24 1.64 -87.26
CA GLU A 294 -4.02 0.29 -87.78
C GLU A 294 -5.31 -0.30 -88.36
N GLY A 295 -6.44 -0.14 -87.66
CA GLY A 295 -7.75 -0.57 -88.13
C GLY A 295 -8.17 0.11 -89.44
N LYS A 296 -7.99 1.43 -89.55
CA LYS A 296 -8.31 2.16 -90.79
C LYS A 296 -7.38 1.80 -91.95
N ARG A 297 -6.08 1.60 -91.70
CA ARG A 297 -5.12 1.13 -92.72
C ARG A 297 -5.50 -0.24 -93.27
N ALA A 298 -5.81 -1.19 -92.38
CA ALA A 298 -6.26 -2.52 -92.78
C ALA A 298 -7.52 -2.45 -93.66
N ARG A 299 -8.52 -1.63 -93.29
CA ARG A 299 -9.74 -1.45 -94.10
C ARG A 299 -9.47 -0.81 -95.46
N SER A 300 -8.57 0.17 -95.52
CA SER A 300 -8.18 0.79 -96.79
C SER A 300 -7.46 -0.20 -97.73
N GLU A 301 -6.68 -1.13 -97.18
CA GLU A 301 -5.98 -2.16 -97.94
C GLU A 301 -6.95 -3.26 -98.43
N GLU A 302 -7.90 -3.66 -97.59
CA GLU A 302 -9.00 -4.57 -97.97
C GLU A 302 -9.78 -4.02 -99.17
N LEU A 303 -10.25 -2.75 -99.11
CA LEU A 303 -10.94 -2.09 -100.23
C LEU A 303 -10.08 -2.01 -101.50
N ARG A 304 -8.76 -1.86 -101.36
CA ARG A 304 -7.84 -1.83 -102.50
C ARG A 304 -7.78 -3.18 -103.22
N GLU A 305 -7.70 -4.28 -102.47
CA GLU A 305 -7.71 -5.62 -103.05
C GLU A 305 -9.09 -6.00 -103.60
N GLU A 306 -10.18 -5.63 -102.92
CA GLU A 306 -11.56 -5.79 -103.46
C GLU A 306 -11.74 -5.08 -104.80
N SER A 307 -11.36 -3.80 -104.88
CA SER A 307 -11.41 -3.02 -106.12
C SER A 307 -10.52 -3.59 -107.23
N LYS A 308 -9.35 -4.15 -106.89
CA LYS A 308 -8.46 -4.81 -107.84
C LYS A 308 -9.09 -6.07 -108.42
N GLN A 309 -9.69 -6.93 -107.58
CA GLN A 309 -10.42 -8.11 -108.02
C GLN A 309 -11.61 -7.74 -108.92
N LYS A 310 -12.35 -6.69 -108.57
CA LYS A 310 -13.46 -6.19 -109.40
C LYS A 310 -12.98 -5.64 -110.74
N LEU A 311 -11.82 -4.98 -110.80
CA LEU A 311 -11.23 -4.52 -112.04
C LEU A 311 -10.81 -5.68 -112.97
N GLU A 312 -10.26 -6.76 -112.39
CA GLU A 312 -10.00 -7.99 -113.13
C GLU A 312 -11.30 -8.58 -113.70
N GLN A 313 -12.37 -8.65 -112.90
CA GLN A 313 -13.69 -9.07 -113.38
C GLN A 313 -14.21 -8.19 -114.52
N VAL A 314 -14.03 -6.86 -114.46
CA VAL A 314 -14.39 -5.94 -115.55
C VAL A 314 -13.66 -6.33 -116.84
N SER A 315 -12.36 -6.61 -116.77
CA SER A 315 -11.58 -7.02 -117.96
C SER A 315 -12.07 -8.35 -118.54
N GLU A 316 -12.42 -9.33 -117.70
CA GLU A 316 -13.00 -10.60 -118.14
C GLU A 316 -14.35 -10.41 -118.83
N PHE A 317 -15.24 -9.63 -118.22
CA PHE A 317 -16.57 -9.35 -118.76
C PHE A 317 -16.50 -8.54 -120.06
N GLN A 318 -15.55 -7.62 -120.20
CA GLN A 318 -15.30 -6.91 -121.45
C GLN A 318 -14.84 -7.86 -122.56
N ASN A 319 -13.95 -8.80 -122.26
CA ASN A 319 -13.50 -9.80 -123.24
C ASN A 319 -14.64 -10.75 -123.63
N LYS A 320 -15.44 -11.21 -122.66
CA LYS A 320 -16.64 -12.03 -122.90
C LYS A 320 -17.65 -11.27 -123.77
N LYS A 321 -17.88 -9.98 -123.49
CA LYS A 321 -18.72 -9.09 -124.28
C LYS A 321 -18.21 -8.97 -125.72
N LYS A 322 -16.94 -8.65 -125.95
CA LYS A 322 -16.35 -8.56 -127.30
C LYS A 322 -16.52 -9.84 -128.10
N THR A 323 -16.31 -11.00 -127.47
CA THR A 323 -16.53 -12.30 -128.10
C THR A 323 -18.00 -12.51 -128.47
N ALA A 324 -18.92 -12.16 -127.57
CA ALA A 324 -20.36 -12.25 -127.83
C ALA A 324 -20.82 -11.26 -128.92
N GLU A 325 -20.26 -10.05 -128.98
CA GLU A 325 -20.52 -9.05 -130.03
C GLU A 325 -20.00 -9.52 -131.39
N ALA A 326 -18.79 -10.10 -131.45
CA ALA A 326 -18.25 -10.66 -132.68
C ALA A 326 -19.08 -11.86 -133.17
N ALA A 327 -19.52 -12.73 -132.25
CA ALA A 327 -20.43 -13.83 -132.57
C ALA A 327 -21.81 -13.33 -133.05
N LEU A 328 -22.32 -12.27 -132.42
CA LEU A 328 -23.56 -11.61 -132.82
C LEU A 328 -23.44 -10.99 -134.21
N GLU A 329 -22.35 -10.30 -134.52
CA GLU A 329 -22.09 -9.72 -135.85
C GLU A 329 -21.98 -10.80 -136.92
N GLN A 330 -21.25 -11.90 -136.63
CA GLN A 330 -21.18 -13.06 -137.52
C GLN A 330 -22.57 -13.66 -137.76
N LYS A 331 -23.38 -13.82 -136.71
CA LYS A 331 -24.75 -14.34 -136.83
C LYS A 331 -25.67 -13.38 -137.58
N GLN A 332 -25.51 -12.07 -137.42
CA GLN A 332 -26.25 -11.08 -138.20
C GLN A 332 -25.87 -11.12 -139.69
N GLN A 333 -24.58 -11.31 -140.02
CA GLN A 333 -24.14 -11.53 -141.40
C GLN A 333 -24.68 -12.85 -141.97
N GLU A 334 -24.75 -13.90 -141.15
CA GLU A 334 -25.36 -15.19 -141.52
C GLU A 334 -26.87 -15.02 -141.78
N VAL A 335 -27.60 -14.28 -140.93
CA VAL A 335 -29.01 -13.90 -141.15
C VAL A 335 -29.17 -13.11 -142.45
N ALA A 336 -28.31 -12.14 -142.74
CA ALA A 336 -28.35 -11.36 -143.98
C ALA A 336 -28.11 -12.24 -145.22
N THR A 337 -27.17 -13.18 -145.13
CA THR A 337 -26.89 -14.16 -146.20
C THR A 337 -28.09 -15.07 -146.43
N TYR A 338 -28.68 -15.62 -145.36
CA TYR A 338 -29.89 -16.43 -145.45
C TYR A 338 -31.09 -15.61 -145.93
N GLU A 339 -31.17 -14.32 -145.62
CA GLU A 339 -32.20 -13.45 -146.16
C GLU A 339 -32.07 -13.30 -147.69
N ASP A 340 -30.86 -13.15 -148.20
CA ASP A 340 -30.61 -13.13 -149.65
C ASP A 340 -30.87 -14.49 -150.31
N ASP A 341 -30.55 -15.60 -149.62
CA ASP A 341 -30.91 -16.95 -150.08
C ASP A 341 -32.43 -17.17 -150.06
N VAL A 342 -33.16 -16.65 -149.08
CA VAL A 342 -34.63 -16.64 -149.05
C VAL A 342 -35.17 -15.82 -150.22
N LYS A 343 -34.61 -14.63 -150.51
CA LYS A 343 -34.99 -13.81 -151.68
C LYS A 343 -34.72 -14.53 -153.00
N ARG A 344 -33.56 -15.17 -153.14
CA ARG A 344 -33.21 -15.98 -154.34
C ARG A 344 -34.12 -17.20 -154.47
N ALA A 345 -34.35 -17.95 -153.41
CA ALA A 345 -35.25 -19.11 -153.41
C ALA A 345 -36.71 -18.71 -153.66
N GLN A 346 -37.13 -17.54 -153.16
CA GLN A 346 -38.43 -16.94 -153.46
C GLN A 346 -38.55 -16.61 -154.95
N ALA A 347 -37.52 -15.98 -155.55
CA ALA A 347 -37.48 -15.69 -156.98
C ALA A 347 -37.47 -16.97 -157.84
N ASP A 348 -36.69 -17.99 -157.45
CA ASP A 348 -36.67 -19.32 -158.09
C ASP A 348 -38.06 -19.99 -158.05
N TYR A 349 -38.73 -19.90 -156.90
CA TYR A 349 -40.08 -20.43 -156.71
C TYR A 349 -41.13 -19.69 -157.56
N GLU A 350 -41.06 -18.36 -157.62
CA GLU A 350 -41.93 -17.55 -158.47
C GLU A 350 -41.68 -17.80 -159.97
N ALA A 351 -40.42 -17.98 -160.38
CA ALA A 351 -40.05 -18.34 -161.75
C ALA A 351 -40.56 -19.74 -162.12
N ALA A 352 -40.38 -20.74 -161.25
CA ALA A 352 -40.90 -22.09 -161.45
C ALA A 352 -42.44 -22.11 -161.51
N LEU A 353 -43.11 -21.32 -160.65
CA LEU A 353 -44.57 -21.13 -160.70
C LEU A 353 -45.02 -20.48 -162.01
N ALA A 354 -44.27 -19.52 -162.54
CA ALA A 354 -44.57 -18.86 -163.81
C ALA A 354 -44.35 -19.78 -165.02
N GLU A 355 -43.36 -20.67 -164.95
CA GLU A 355 -43.07 -21.68 -165.98
C GLU A 355 -44.12 -22.80 -166.00
N ASP A 356 -44.49 -23.34 -164.85
CA ASP A 356 -45.59 -24.32 -164.73
C ASP A 356 -46.92 -23.74 -165.22
N LYS A 357 -47.18 -22.44 -164.99
CA LYS A 357 -48.35 -21.73 -165.55
C LYS A 357 -48.37 -21.65 -167.08
N LYS A 358 -47.21 -21.67 -167.75
CA LYS A 358 -47.11 -21.57 -169.22
C LYS A 358 -47.27 -22.94 -169.89
N ASN A 359 -46.58 -23.97 -169.37
CA ASN A 359 -46.58 -25.33 -169.91
C ASN A 359 -46.63 -26.35 -168.76
N SER A 360 -47.83 -26.63 -168.24
CA SER A 360 -47.96 -27.50 -167.07
C SER A 360 -47.75 -28.97 -167.43
N THR A 361 -46.66 -29.54 -166.91
CA THR A 361 -46.24 -30.94 -167.03
C THR A 361 -45.89 -31.49 -165.65
N ASP A 362 -45.77 -32.82 -165.52
CA ASP A 362 -45.38 -33.43 -164.23
C ASP A 362 -43.98 -32.99 -163.77
N GLU A 363 -43.10 -32.65 -164.72
CA GLU A 363 -41.76 -32.16 -164.45
C GLU A 363 -41.76 -30.70 -163.94
N THR A 364 -42.59 -29.82 -164.51
CA THR A 364 -42.73 -28.43 -164.03
C THR A 364 -43.36 -28.36 -162.63
N LYS A 365 -44.35 -29.22 -162.32
CA LYS A 365 -44.91 -29.34 -160.96
C LYS A 365 -43.90 -29.82 -159.92
N LYS A 366 -43.03 -30.77 -160.30
CA LYS A 366 -41.94 -31.25 -159.44
C LYS A 366 -40.92 -30.13 -159.16
N ASN A 367 -40.63 -29.29 -160.14
CA ASN A 367 -39.74 -28.15 -159.99
C ASN A 367 -40.32 -27.08 -159.04
N VAL A 368 -41.63 -26.80 -159.11
CA VAL A 368 -42.32 -25.91 -158.15
C VAL A 368 -42.21 -26.45 -156.72
N LYS A 369 -42.48 -27.74 -156.49
CA LYS A 369 -42.38 -28.35 -155.16
C LYS A 369 -40.95 -28.31 -154.60
N ASN A 370 -39.95 -28.59 -155.44
CA ASN A 370 -38.55 -28.52 -155.03
C ASN A 370 -38.13 -27.08 -154.69
N ALA A 371 -38.59 -26.09 -155.45
CA ALA A 371 -38.33 -24.68 -155.16
C ALA A 371 -39.03 -24.21 -153.88
N GLU A 372 -40.24 -24.70 -153.59
CA GLU A 372 -40.96 -24.44 -152.34
C GLU A 372 -40.24 -25.02 -151.12
N GLU A 373 -39.75 -26.27 -151.22
CA GLU A 373 -38.95 -26.89 -150.15
C GLU A 373 -37.63 -26.14 -149.92
N LYS A 374 -36.98 -25.68 -151.00
CA LYS A 374 -35.75 -24.87 -150.93
C LYS A 374 -36.02 -23.54 -150.20
N LYS A 375 -37.12 -22.86 -150.52
CA LYS A 375 -37.58 -21.66 -149.82
C LYS A 375 -37.84 -21.94 -148.33
N GLN A 376 -38.64 -22.96 -148.00
CA GLN A 376 -38.96 -23.28 -146.60
C GLN A 376 -37.71 -23.68 -145.78
N ARG A 377 -36.73 -24.36 -146.38
CA ARG A 377 -35.43 -24.65 -145.72
C ARG A 377 -34.64 -23.36 -145.45
N ALA A 378 -34.58 -22.45 -146.42
CA ALA A 378 -33.92 -21.15 -146.24
C ALA A 378 -34.61 -20.29 -145.16
N GLU A 379 -35.95 -20.27 -145.12
CA GLU A 379 -36.71 -19.57 -144.06
C GLU A 379 -36.48 -20.17 -142.67
N LYS A 380 -36.37 -21.50 -142.56
CA LYS A 380 -36.04 -22.16 -141.28
C LYS A 380 -34.63 -21.84 -140.81
N GLN A 381 -33.65 -21.83 -141.71
CA GLN A 381 -32.26 -21.47 -141.40
C GLN A 381 -32.16 -20.01 -140.96
N LYS A 382 -32.86 -19.10 -141.66
CA LYS A 382 -32.98 -17.69 -141.25
C LYS A 382 -33.55 -17.56 -139.83
N LYS A 383 -34.69 -18.20 -139.53
CA LYS A 383 -35.32 -18.11 -138.19
C LYS A 383 -34.46 -18.67 -137.07
N LEU A 384 -33.71 -19.74 -137.31
CA LEU A 384 -32.77 -20.29 -136.34
C LEU A 384 -31.62 -19.31 -136.08
N ALA A 385 -31.05 -18.74 -137.14
CA ALA A 385 -29.99 -17.74 -137.03
C ALA A 385 -30.48 -16.43 -136.34
N GLU A 386 -31.73 -16.02 -136.58
CA GLU A 386 -32.38 -14.90 -135.88
C GLU A 386 -32.54 -15.19 -134.38
N GLY A 387 -33.04 -16.38 -134.00
CA GLY A 387 -33.18 -16.76 -132.58
C GLY A 387 -31.84 -16.87 -131.83
N GLU A 388 -30.80 -17.36 -132.50
CA GLU A 388 -29.43 -17.36 -131.97
C GLU A 388 -28.87 -15.93 -131.83
N ALA A 389 -29.13 -15.06 -132.81
CA ALA A 389 -28.75 -13.65 -132.74
C ALA A 389 -29.48 -12.90 -131.60
N ASP A 390 -30.77 -13.15 -131.39
CA ASP A 390 -31.53 -12.57 -130.27
C ASP A 390 -30.98 -13.04 -128.92
N THR A 391 -30.63 -14.31 -128.79
CA THR A 391 -30.00 -14.86 -127.58
C THR A 391 -28.64 -14.21 -127.29
N LEU A 392 -27.81 -14.03 -128.33
CA LEU A 392 -26.52 -13.34 -128.19
C LEU A 392 -26.70 -11.86 -127.84
N LYS A 393 -27.73 -11.20 -128.37
CA LYS A 393 -28.08 -9.82 -128.04
C LYS A 393 -28.49 -9.66 -126.58
N GLU A 394 -29.28 -10.60 -126.05
CA GLU A 394 -29.61 -10.63 -124.61
C GLU A 394 -28.36 -10.84 -123.74
N GLN A 395 -27.44 -11.72 -124.15
CA GLN A 395 -26.17 -11.91 -123.45
C GLN A 395 -25.29 -10.66 -123.44
N VAL A 396 -25.19 -9.95 -124.58
CA VAL A 396 -24.46 -8.67 -124.65
C VAL A 396 -25.09 -7.64 -123.70
N ASN A 397 -26.41 -7.51 -123.66
CA ASN A 397 -27.11 -6.62 -122.72
C ASN A 397 -26.86 -7.01 -121.25
N ALA A 398 -26.85 -8.30 -120.93
CA ALA A 398 -26.54 -8.78 -119.58
C ALA A 398 -25.10 -8.47 -119.17
N PHE A 399 -24.14 -8.57 -120.11
CA PHE A 399 -22.76 -8.15 -119.86
C PHE A 399 -22.65 -6.63 -119.66
N ASP A 400 -23.40 -5.82 -120.40
CA ASP A 400 -23.44 -4.38 -120.22
C ASP A 400 -23.96 -3.97 -118.83
N GLU A 401 -25.04 -4.60 -118.37
CA GLU A 401 -25.56 -4.32 -117.04
C GLU A 401 -24.59 -4.76 -115.94
N ARG A 402 -23.93 -5.92 -116.10
CA ARG A 402 -22.91 -6.37 -115.14
C ARG A 402 -21.69 -5.45 -115.10
N LEU A 403 -21.23 -4.98 -116.26
CA LEU A 403 -20.13 -4.01 -116.37
C LEU A 403 -20.50 -2.68 -115.74
N ARG A 404 -21.76 -2.22 -115.90
CA ARG A 404 -22.29 -1.02 -115.25
C ARG A 404 -22.28 -1.14 -113.73
N ILE A 405 -22.79 -2.24 -113.18
CA ILE A 405 -22.82 -2.51 -111.72
C ILE A 405 -21.40 -2.54 -111.16
N LEU A 406 -20.49 -3.32 -111.77
CA LEU A 406 -19.10 -3.40 -111.32
C LEU A 406 -18.41 -2.03 -111.36
N SER A 407 -18.69 -1.22 -112.38
CA SER A 407 -18.15 0.15 -112.47
C SER A 407 -18.66 1.05 -111.34
N GLN A 408 -19.93 0.94 -110.97
CA GLN A 408 -20.49 1.71 -109.85
C GLN A 408 -19.94 1.27 -108.49
N GLU A 409 -19.77 -0.03 -108.27
CA GLU A 409 -19.17 -0.56 -107.05
C GLU A 409 -17.71 -0.11 -106.90
N ILE A 410 -16.91 -0.18 -107.97
CA ILE A 410 -15.52 0.31 -107.97
C ILE A 410 -15.47 1.80 -107.64
N LEU A 411 -16.36 2.62 -108.22
CA LEU A 411 -16.40 4.06 -107.92
C LEU A 411 -16.78 4.34 -106.46
N LYS A 412 -17.70 3.56 -105.88
CA LYS A 412 -18.08 3.68 -104.47
C LYS A 412 -16.92 3.30 -103.54
N GLU A 413 -16.25 2.19 -103.80
CA GLU A 413 -15.08 1.76 -103.01
C GLU A 413 -13.92 2.76 -103.14
N GLN A 414 -13.72 3.35 -104.32
CA GLN A 414 -12.71 4.40 -104.51
C GLN A 414 -13.02 5.66 -103.71
N SER A 415 -14.29 6.06 -103.61
CA SER A 415 -14.67 7.23 -102.81
C SER A 415 -14.53 6.95 -101.31
N GLU A 416 -14.98 5.78 -100.84
CA GLU A 416 -14.80 5.33 -99.45
C GLU A 416 -13.31 5.22 -99.08
N ARG A 417 -12.49 4.65 -99.97
CA ARG A 417 -11.05 4.60 -99.80
C ARG A 417 -10.43 6.01 -99.78
N GLY A 418 -10.89 6.93 -100.63
CA GLY A 418 -10.44 8.31 -100.61
C GLY A 418 -10.71 9.01 -99.27
N THR A 419 -11.88 8.76 -98.67
CA THR A 419 -12.19 9.27 -97.31
C THR A 419 -11.33 8.62 -96.24
N LEU A 420 -11.11 7.29 -96.30
CA LEU A 420 -10.24 6.58 -95.36
C LEU A 420 -8.77 7.05 -95.46
N GLU A 421 -8.26 7.29 -96.67
CA GLU A 421 -6.90 7.80 -96.87
C GLU A 421 -6.73 9.23 -96.31
N ALA A 422 -7.77 10.05 -96.33
CA ALA A 422 -7.76 11.37 -95.67
C ALA A 422 -7.74 11.23 -94.15
N ASP A 423 -8.63 10.40 -93.58
CA ASP A 423 -8.68 10.09 -92.16
C ASP A 423 -7.36 9.50 -91.64
N ILE A 424 -6.73 8.60 -92.39
CA ILE A 424 -5.44 8.00 -92.04
C ILE A 424 -4.36 9.09 -91.95
N LYS A 425 -4.33 10.05 -92.89
CA LYS A 425 -3.37 11.16 -92.85
C LYS A 425 -3.58 12.07 -91.65
N GLU A 426 -4.83 12.36 -91.30
CA GLU A 426 -5.16 13.17 -90.13
C GLU A 426 -4.77 12.46 -88.83
N LEU A 427 -5.12 11.17 -88.70
CA LEU A 427 -4.75 10.35 -87.56
C LEU A 427 -3.24 10.17 -87.45
N ASP A 428 -2.50 10.01 -88.55
CA ASP A 428 -1.03 9.94 -88.54
C ASP A 428 -0.41 11.24 -87.99
N GLN A 429 -0.92 12.40 -88.39
CA GLN A 429 -0.46 13.69 -87.87
C GLN A 429 -0.79 13.87 -86.39
N LYS A 430 -2.01 13.50 -86.00
CA LYS A 430 -2.45 13.56 -84.61
C LYS A 430 -1.62 12.62 -83.73
N LEU A 431 -1.42 11.38 -84.17
CA LEU A 431 -0.57 10.39 -83.51
C LEU A 431 0.83 10.94 -83.30
N LYS A 432 1.48 11.48 -84.35
CA LYS A 432 2.82 12.07 -84.24
C LYS A 432 2.89 13.20 -83.18
N THR A 433 1.84 14.02 -83.10
CA THR A 433 1.78 15.14 -82.16
C THR A 433 1.59 14.64 -80.72
N GLU A 434 0.65 13.72 -80.51
CA GLU A 434 0.36 13.12 -79.20
C GLU A 434 1.51 12.26 -78.69
N THR A 435 2.19 11.50 -79.55
CA THR A 435 3.42 10.76 -79.20
C THR A 435 4.50 11.71 -78.71
N GLY A 436 4.74 12.82 -79.41
CA GLY A 436 5.70 13.84 -78.96
C GLY A 436 5.32 14.51 -77.63
N ALA A 437 4.02 14.74 -77.39
CA ALA A 437 3.53 15.24 -76.12
C ALA A 437 3.72 14.24 -74.98
N ALA A 438 3.40 12.97 -75.20
CA ALA A 438 3.59 11.88 -74.25
C ALA A 438 5.07 11.70 -73.89
N GLU A 439 5.96 11.65 -74.88
CA GLU A 439 7.42 11.56 -74.65
C GLU A 439 7.95 12.72 -73.81
N ASN A 440 7.45 13.94 -74.04
CA ASN A 440 7.84 15.10 -73.24
C ASN A 440 7.34 15.01 -71.79
N LEU A 441 6.16 14.43 -71.55
CA LEU A 441 5.67 14.18 -70.19
C LEU A 441 6.51 13.11 -69.47
N PHE A 442 6.90 12.03 -70.15
CA PHE A 442 7.80 11.03 -69.56
C PHE A 442 9.16 11.63 -69.20
N LYS A 443 9.76 12.46 -70.06
CA LYS A 443 11.01 13.17 -69.72
C LYS A 443 10.87 14.05 -68.49
N LYS A 444 9.75 14.78 -68.36
CA LYS A 444 9.47 15.58 -67.17
C LYS A 444 9.28 14.72 -65.92
N ALA A 445 8.63 13.57 -66.05
CA ALA A 445 8.47 12.61 -64.96
C ALA A 445 9.84 12.04 -64.52
N ASP A 446 10.73 11.71 -65.44
CA ASP A 446 12.09 11.26 -65.15
C ASP A 446 12.90 12.34 -64.42
N ASP A 447 12.85 13.59 -64.89
CA ASP A 447 13.49 14.74 -64.24
C ASP A 447 12.93 14.97 -62.82
N ALA A 448 11.60 14.84 -62.65
CA ALA A 448 10.95 14.95 -61.35
C ALA A 448 11.31 13.78 -60.42
N GLU A 449 11.50 12.56 -60.93
CA GLU A 449 11.96 11.41 -60.15
C GLU A 449 13.38 11.66 -59.61
N LYS A 450 14.26 12.22 -60.45
CA LYS A 450 15.61 12.58 -60.04
C LYS A 450 15.58 13.65 -58.93
N ALA A 451 14.78 14.71 -59.11
CA ALA A 451 14.62 15.75 -58.10
C ALA A 451 14.02 15.21 -56.79
N LYS A 452 13.08 14.25 -56.86
CA LYS A 452 12.55 13.54 -55.70
C LYS A 452 13.65 12.78 -54.96
N LYS A 453 14.50 12.01 -55.67
CA LYS A 453 15.61 11.25 -55.06
C LYS A 453 16.62 12.16 -54.37
N GLU A 454 16.93 13.32 -54.98
CA GLU A 454 17.80 14.32 -54.36
C GLU A 454 17.17 14.92 -53.09
N ALA A 455 15.86 15.18 -53.10
CA ALA A 455 15.13 15.65 -51.92
C ALA A 455 15.05 14.57 -50.82
N GLU A 456 14.94 13.29 -51.18
CA GLU A 456 14.91 12.15 -50.26
C GLU A 456 16.22 12.04 -49.51
N GLN A 457 17.34 12.05 -50.24
CA GLN A 457 18.67 12.04 -49.64
C GLN A 457 18.90 13.26 -48.71
N ALA A 458 18.46 14.45 -49.12
CA ALA A 458 18.57 15.64 -48.28
C ALA A 458 17.71 15.58 -47.01
N ALA A 459 16.55 14.92 -47.06
CA ALA A 459 15.70 14.68 -45.89
C ALA A 459 16.34 13.65 -44.94
N ASP A 460 16.89 12.56 -45.46
CA ASP A 460 17.60 11.55 -44.67
C ASP A 460 18.83 12.12 -43.96
N ASP A 461 19.63 12.93 -44.66
CA ASP A 461 20.80 13.61 -44.09
C ASP A 461 20.38 14.59 -42.97
N ALA A 462 19.29 15.32 -43.16
CA ALA A 462 18.74 16.23 -42.15
C ALA A 462 18.18 15.49 -40.93
N GLU A 463 17.52 14.34 -41.13
CA GLU A 463 17.02 13.51 -40.04
C GLU A 463 18.18 12.93 -39.21
N LYS A 464 19.26 12.49 -39.88
CA LYS A 464 20.46 11.99 -39.21
C LYS A 464 21.16 13.08 -38.42
N ASP A 465 21.30 14.29 -38.96
CA ASP A 465 21.86 15.45 -38.25
C ASP A 465 21.02 15.80 -37.01
N TYR A 466 19.69 15.81 -37.13
CA TYR A 466 18.77 16.02 -36.01
C TYR A 466 18.97 14.97 -34.90
N LYS A 467 19.01 13.68 -35.24
CA LYS A 467 19.23 12.59 -34.26
C LYS A 467 20.56 12.75 -33.54
N ASN A 468 21.65 13.01 -34.27
CA ASN A 468 22.97 13.19 -33.68
C ASN A 468 23.03 14.38 -32.71
N LYS A 469 22.44 15.52 -33.09
CA LYS A 469 22.38 16.71 -32.22
C LYS A 469 21.48 16.49 -31.01
N LYS A 470 20.40 15.72 -31.17
CA LYS A 470 19.51 15.35 -30.07
C LYS A 470 20.25 14.50 -29.04
N ASP A 471 20.95 13.46 -29.48
CA ASP A 471 21.71 12.59 -28.59
C ASP A 471 22.81 13.36 -27.85
N ALA A 472 23.49 14.30 -28.53
CA ALA A 472 24.47 15.18 -27.91
C ALA A 472 23.85 16.11 -26.83
N ALA A 473 22.69 16.70 -27.12
CA ALA A 473 21.97 17.52 -26.14
C ALA A 473 21.50 16.72 -24.92
N ASP A 474 20.96 15.51 -25.14
CA ASP A 474 20.49 14.61 -24.09
C ASP A 474 21.65 14.16 -23.18
N GLN A 475 22.82 13.87 -23.74
CA GLN A 475 24.02 13.53 -22.96
C GLN A 475 24.49 14.69 -22.07
N LEU A 476 24.55 15.92 -22.62
CA LEU A 476 24.93 17.11 -21.86
C LEU A 476 23.90 17.44 -20.75
N GLU A 477 22.61 17.22 -21.02
CA GLU A 477 21.53 17.37 -20.04
C GLU A 477 21.65 16.37 -18.89
N ALA A 478 21.96 15.11 -19.20
CA ALA A 478 22.21 14.09 -18.17
C ALA A 478 23.42 14.43 -17.28
N VAL A 479 24.50 14.98 -17.86
CA VAL A 479 25.65 15.48 -17.08
C VAL A 479 25.24 16.67 -16.22
N ALA A 480 24.45 17.60 -16.75
CA ALA A 480 24.00 18.78 -16.01
C ALA A 480 23.15 18.39 -14.80
N GLN A 481 22.21 17.46 -14.97
CA GLN A 481 21.37 16.94 -13.89
C GLN A 481 22.18 16.21 -12.82
N LYS A 482 23.18 15.41 -13.22
CA LYS A 482 24.09 14.74 -12.27
C LYS A 482 24.88 15.76 -11.44
N LEU A 483 25.40 16.81 -12.08
CA LEU A 483 26.13 17.87 -11.40
C LEU A 483 25.23 18.65 -10.43
N GLU A 484 24.03 19.04 -10.87
CA GLU A 484 23.06 19.75 -10.04
C GLU A 484 22.65 18.92 -8.83
N LYS A 485 22.38 17.62 -9.03
CA LYS A 485 22.09 16.70 -7.92
C LYS A 485 23.27 16.60 -6.95
N ALA A 486 24.50 16.44 -7.44
CA ALA A 486 25.67 16.34 -6.57
C ALA A 486 25.89 17.62 -5.74
N ILE A 487 25.69 18.81 -6.34
CA ILE A 487 25.76 20.09 -5.64
C ILE A 487 24.68 20.19 -4.56
N GLN A 488 23.46 19.74 -4.85
CA GLN A 488 22.36 19.73 -3.88
C GLN A 488 22.64 18.75 -2.73
N ASP A 489 23.11 17.53 -3.03
CA ASP A 489 23.50 16.53 -2.03
C ASP A 489 24.64 17.07 -1.12
N GLU A 490 25.62 17.80 -1.69
CA GLU A 490 26.68 18.46 -0.92
C GLU A 490 26.11 19.53 0.03
N LYS A 491 25.18 20.34 -0.46
CA LYS A 491 24.52 21.39 0.34
C LYS A 491 23.73 20.79 1.51
N GLU A 492 22.99 19.72 1.28
CA GLU A 492 22.24 19.00 2.31
C GLU A 492 23.18 18.37 3.34
N ALA A 493 24.22 17.66 2.89
CA ALA A 493 25.24 17.08 3.76
C ALA A 493 25.98 18.15 4.58
N THR A 494 26.19 19.35 4.03
CA THR A 494 26.80 20.47 4.74
C THR A 494 25.89 20.99 5.86
N GLN A 495 24.58 21.12 5.59
CA GLN A 495 23.60 21.49 6.61
C GLN A 495 23.47 20.42 7.70
N GLU A 496 23.49 19.15 7.32
CA GLU A 496 23.45 18.03 8.25
C GLU A 496 24.70 18.02 9.15
N LYS A 497 25.89 18.26 8.58
CA LYS A 497 27.14 18.43 9.34
C LYS A 497 27.01 19.56 10.36
N GLN A 498 26.52 20.73 9.98
CA GLN A 498 26.34 21.86 10.91
C GLN A 498 25.38 21.54 12.06
N LYS A 499 24.29 20.79 11.80
CA LYS A 499 23.38 20.34 12.85
C LYS A 499 24.07 19.35 13.79
N PHE A 500 24.82 18.40 13.25
CA PHE A 500 25.56 17.42 14.05
C PHE A 500 26.68 18.04 14.88
N GLU A 501 27.38 19.06 14.38
CA GLU A 501 28.37 19.81 15.16
C GLU A 501 27.74 20.50 16.38
N LYS A 502 26.53 21.07 16.23
CA LYS A 502 25.78 21.63 17.37
C LYS A 502 25.40 20.56 18.40
N LEU A 503 24.91 19.41 17.95
CA LEU A 503 24.57 18.29 18.82
C LEU A 503 25.81 17.71 19.53
N LEU A 504 26.95 17.65 18.85
CA LEU A 504 28.21 17.23 19.44
C LEU A 504 28.66 18.21 20.54
N ALA A 505 28.57 19.53 20.29
CA ALA A 505 28.88 20.54 21.29
C ALA A 505 27.95 20.45 22.52
N GLU A 506 26.65 20.21 22.29
CA GLU A 506 25.68 19.98 23.37
C GLU A 506 26.00 18.70 24.17
N ALA A 507 26.30 17.59 23.49
CA ALA A 507 26.69 16.34 24.12
C ALA A 507 27.98 16.50 24.96
N GLN A 508 28.97 17.25 24.46
CA GLN A 508 30.19 17.57 25.20
C GLN A 508 29.93 18.42 26.45
N ASN A 509 29.04 19.41 26.36
CA ASN A 509 28.64 20.21 27.51
C ASN A 509 27.90 19.37 28.56
N ASN A 510 27.00 18.48 28.12
CA ASN A 510 26.30 17.55 29.01
C ASN A 510 27.27 16.58 29.70
N LEU A 511 28.28 16.08 28.98
CA LEU A 511 29.33 15.26 29.58
C LEU A 511 30.11 16.04 30.64
N LYS A 512 30.56 17.27 30.35
CA LYS A 512 31.24 18.12 31.34
C LYS A 512 30.39 18.33 32.59
N SER A 513 29.11 18.63 32.43
CA SER A 513 28.16 18.80 33.54
C SER A 513 28.01 17.52 34.36
N ALA A 514 27.81 16.37 33.69
CA ALA A 514 27.70 15.06 34.35
C ALA A 514 28.97 14.70 35.14
N THR A 515 30.16 14.94 34.55
CA THR A 515 31.45 14.72 35.23
C THR A 515 31.61 15.61 36.45
N SER A 516 31.26 16.90 36.34
CA SER A 516 31.30 17.84 37.47
C SER A 516 30.36 17.42 38.59
N ASN A 517 29.13 17.00 38.26
CA ASN A 517 28.16 16.52 39.24
C ASN A 517 28.64 15.26 39.95
N LYS A 518 29.26 14.32 39.22
CA LYS A 518 29.86 13.12 39.80
C LYS A 518 30.99 13.48 40.77
N GLN A 519 31.90 14.38 40.39
CA GLN A 519 32.99 14.84 41.27
C GLN A 519 32.46 15.48 42.55
N GLN A 520 31.41 16.30 42.45
CA GLN A 520 30.77 16.88 43.63
C GLN A 520 30.18 15.80 44.54
N ALA A 521 29.48 14.81 43.97
CA ALA A 521 28.92 13.70 44.72
C ALA A 521 30.01 12.83 45.39
N GLU A 522 31.16 12.62 44.73
CA GLU A 522 32.32 11.92 45.31
C GLU A 522 32.90 12.68 46.50
N GLN A 523 32.99 14.02 46.43
CA GLN A 523 33.39 14.85 47.56
C GLN A 523 32.40 14.76 48.72
N ASP A 524 31.10 14.83 48.44
CA ASP A 524 30.04 14.71 49.44
C ASP A 524 30.08 13.33 50.13
N ALA A 525 30.27 12.25 49.37
CA ALA A 525 30.45 10.90 49.90
C ALA A 525 31.69 10.80 50.80
N GLY A 526 32.80 11.44 50.40
CA GLY A 526 34.02 11.54 51.22
C GLY A 526 33.81 12.27 52.54
N LEU A 527 32.96 13.30 52.58
CA LEU A 527 32.56 13.98 53.83
C LEU A 527 31.69 13.07 54.70
N LYS A 528 30.75 12.32 54.11
CA LYS A 528 29.90 11.35 54.83
C LYS A 528 30.72 10.19 55.42
N ASP A 529 31.76 9.73 54.74
CA ASP A 529 32.66 8.70 55.28
C ASP A 529 33.44 9.19 56.51
N LYS A 530 33.83 10.48 56.54
CA LYS A 530 34.43 11.10 57.74
C LYS A 530 33.44 11.17 58.90
N GLN A 531 32.20 11.62 58.64
CA GLN A 531 31.14 11.69 59.65
C GLN A 531 30.80 10.30 60.23
N LEU A 532 30.82 9.25 59.39
CA LEU A 532 30.61 7.88 59.85
C LEU A 532 31.73 7.41 60.81
N LYS A 533 33.00 7.72 60.50
CA LYS A 533 34.15 7.37 61.38
C LYS A 533 34.08 8.08 62.74
N GLU A 534 33.65 9.35 62.75
CA GLU A 534 33.41 10.09 63.99
C GLU A 534 32.29 9.46 64.83
N ALA A 535 31.17 9.09 64.19
CA ALA A 535 30.05 8.42 64.86
C ALA A 535 30.43 7.04 65.43
N GLN A 536 31.25 6.26 64.73
CA GLN A 536 31.79 4.97 65.21
C GLN A 536 32.67 5.16 66.46
N THR A 537 33.48 6.21 66.49
CA THR A 537 34.34 6.53 67.64
C THR A 537 33.50 6.92 68.85
N ALA A 538 32.48 7.76 68.66
CA ALA A 538 31.57 8.18 69.71
C ALA A 538 30.74 7.00 70.29
N GLU A 539 30.31 6.07 69.44
CA GLU A 539 29.61 4.85 69.89
C GLU A 539 30.51 3.98 70.78
N LYS A 540 31.78 3.82 70.40
CA LYS A 540 32.77 3.06 71.18
C LYS A 540 32.99 3.67 72.57
N GLU A 541 33.18 4.98 72.66
CA GLU A 541 33.34 5.69 73.93
C GLU A 541 32.10 5.58 74.84
N ALA A 542 30.90 5.64 74.25
CA ALA A 542 29.64 5.50 75.01
C ALA A 542 29.47 4.09 75.60
N LYS A 543 29.85 3.04 74.86
CA LYS A 543 29.86 1.64 75.35
C LYS A 543 30.81 1.44 76.53
N GLU A 544 32.01 2.03 76.46
CA GLU A 544 33.00 1.94 77.54
C GLU A 544 32.52 2.65 78.83
N ARG A 545 31.86 3.81 78.70
CA ARG A 545 31.27 4.53 79.85
C ARG A 545 30.15 3.75 80.53
N LYS A 546 29.26 3.11 79.75
CA LYS A 546 28.20 2.25 80.30
C LYS A 546 28.78 1.08 81.10
N LEU A 547 29.78 0.39 80.55
CA LEU A 547 30.42 -0.74 81.23
C LEU A 547 31.06 -0.34 82.57
N ALA A 548 31.59 0.88 82.67
CA ALA A 548 32.11 1.42 83.92
C ALA A 548 31.01 1.74 84.94
N ALA A 549 29.89 2.31 84.51
CA ALA A 549 28.74 2.63 85.37
C ALA A 549 28.07 1.36 85.92
N ASP A 550 27.88 0.32 85.09
CA ASP A 550 27.28 -0.96 85.50
C ASP A 550 28.12 -1.66 86.59
N LYS A 551 29.45 -1.58 86.52
CA LYS A 551 30.34 -2.12 87.56
C LYS A 551 30.16 -1.42 88.91
N LYS A 552 30.01 -0.09 88.94
CA LYS A 552 29.77 0.67 90.17
C LYS A 552 28.43 0.30 90.81
N LEU A 553 27.38 0.16 89.99
CA LEU A 553 26.05 -0.24 90.47
C LEU A 553 26.06 -1.64 91.08
N SER A 554 26.76 -2.59 90.45
CA SER A 554 26.90 -3.96 90.98
C SER A 554 27.60 -4.00 92.33
N GLN A 555 28.59 -3.13 92.58
CA GLN A 555 29.30 -3.06 93.86
C GLN A 555 28.41 -2.50 94.97
N ALA A 556 27.70 -1.38 94.71
CA ALA A 556 26.79 -0.76 95.68
C ALA A 556 25.66 -1.72 96.13
N ASN A 557 25.15 -2.54 95.20
CA ASN A 557 24.15 -3.57 95.49
C ASN A 557 24.69 -4.68 96.42
N SER A 558 25.97 -5.01 96.35
CA SER A 558 26.59 -6.02 97.21
C SER A 558 26.77 -5.52 98.65
N ASP A 559 27.08 -4.24 98.83
CA ASP A 559 27.34 -3.64 100.14
C ASP A 559 26.04 -3.47 100.96
N LEU A 560 24.94 -3.09 100.29
CA LEU A 560 23.61 -3.01 100.89
C LEU A 560 23.11 -4.38 101.39
N LYS A 561 23.40 -5.45 100.64
CA LYS A 561 22.98 -6.82 100.96
C LYS A 561 23.65 -7.37 102.23
N ASN A 562 24.92 -7.08 102.45
CA ASN A 562 25.65 -7.53 103.65
C ASN A 562 25.18 -6.87 104.97
N ALA A 563 24.55 -5.69 104.90
CA ALA A 563 24.03 -4.99 106.09
C ALA A 563 22.66 -5.51 106.55
N ILE A 564 21.86 -6.01 105.61
CA ILE A 564 20.53 -6.58 105.86
C ILE A 564 20.64 -7.95 106.59
N ASP A 565 21.70 -8.72 106.33
CA ASP A 565 21.85 -10.08 106.86
C ASP A 565 22.13 -10.18 108.39
N LYS A 566 22.19 -9.05 109.14
CA LYS A 566 22.47 -9.03 110.59
C LYS A 566 21.25 -8.96 111.54
N ASN A 567 20.00 -8.84 111.05
CA ASN A 567 18.81 -8.65 111.91
C ASN A 567 17.65 -9.64 111.64
N ALA A 568 18.03 -10.91 111.45
CA ALA A 568 17.20 -11.94 110.81
C ALA A 568 15.83 -12.34 111.42
N PRO A 569 15.45 -12.18 112.72
CA PRO A 569 14.20 -12.79 113.19
C PRO A 569 12.92 -11.96 112.98
N VAL A 570 12.98 -10.62 112.87
CA VAL A 570 11.82 -9.79 112.47
C VAL A 570 11.78 -9.57 110.97
N ASP A 571 12.95 -9.49 110.33
CA ASP A 571 13.05 -9.41 108.88
C ASP A 571 12.51 -10.66 108.20
N SER A 572 12.61 -11.86 108.78
CA SER A 572 12.04 -13.05 108.14
C SER A 572 10.50 -13.11 108.20
N ALA A 573 9.86 -12.47 109.18
CA ALA A 573 8.40 -12.33 109.26
C ALA A 573 7.89 -11.12 108.47
N ASN A 574 8.62 -10.00 108.47
CA ASN A 574 8.38 -8.84 107.61
C ASN A 574 8.62 -9.18 106.15
N LYS A 575 9.59 -10.03 105.82
CA LYS A 575 9.84 -10.53 104.47
C LYS A 575 8.77 -11.52 104.03
N ALA A 576 8.22 -12.33 104.93
CA ALA A 576 7.06 -13.16 104.59
C ALA A 576 5.79 -12.33 104.35
N LEU A 577 5.56 -11.26 105.14
CA LEU A 577 4.47 -10.32 104.86
C LEU A 577 4.75 -9.45 103.64
N GLN A 578 5.97 -8.93 103.46
CA GLN A 578 6.39 -8.15 102.28
C GLN A 578 6.41 -9.02 101.04
N GLU A 579 6.78 -10.30 101.08
CA GLU A 579 6.68 -11.19 99.92
C GLU A 579 5.22 -11.54 99.65
N ALA A 580 4.36 -11.69 100.66
CA ALA A 580 2.93 -11.88 100.44
C ALA A 580 2.25 -10.60 99.91
N GLU A 581 2.61 -9.43 100.43
CA GLU A 581 2.12 -8.11 100.03
C GLU A 581 2.77 -7.62 98.73
N GLN A 582 4.03 -7.95 98.45
CA GLN A 582 4.67 -7.78 97.14
C GLN A 582 4.09 -8.77 96.16
N ASN A 583 3.85 -10.03 96.50
CA ASN A 583 3.16 -10.95 95.58
C ASN A 583 1.72 -10.51 95.33
N LEU A 584 1.03 -9.93 96.32
CA LEU A 584 -0.30 -9.35 96.13
C LEU A 584 -0.22 -8.02 95.36
N ALA A 585 0.73 -7.14 95.64
CA ALA A 585 0.93 -5.85 94.97
C ALA A 585 1.53 -6.02 93.58
N GLU A 586 2.30 -7.06 93.33
CA GLU A 586 2.87 -7.46 92.05
C GLU A 586 1.85 -8.27 91.27
N ALA A 587 0.99 -9.07 91.91
CA ALA A 587 -0.21 -9.62 91.26
C ALA A 587 -1.22 -8.51 90.94
N GLN A 588 -1.41 -7.51 91.81
CA GLN A 588 -2.25 -6.34 91.56
C GLN A 588 -1.63 -5.42 90.51
N LYS A 589 -0.33 -5.13 90.57
CA LYS A 589 0.39 -4.33 89.57
C LYS A 589 0.51 -5.06 88.25
N THR A 590 0.67 -6.38 88.23
CA THR A 590 0.63 -7.18 87.00
C THR A 590 -0.79 -7.27 86.48
N LEU A 591 -1.80 -7.36 87.34
CA LEU A 591 -3.21 -7.32 86.93
C LEU A 591 -3.59 -5.93 86.40
N GLU A 592 -3.19 -4.84 87.07
CA GLU A 592 -3.44 -3.47 86.63
C GLU A 592 -2.61 -3.13 85.39
N ALA A 593 -1.34 -3.53 85.30
CA ALA A 593 -0.54 -3.39 84.07
C ALA A 593 -1.10 -4.26 82.94
N LYS A 594 -1.67 -5.44 83.22
CA LYS A 594 -2.36 -6.26 82.22
C LYS A 594 -3.74 -5.71 81.87
N LYS A 595 -4.44 -5.03 82.78
CA LYS A 595 -5.67 -4.28 82.51
C LYS A 595 -5.40 -3.02 81.71
N GLU A 596 -4.33 -2.30 82.00
CA GLU A 596 -3.83 -1.15 81.23
C GLU A 596 -3.34 -1.63 79.87
N ALA A 597 -2.58 -2.72 79.79
CA ALA A 597 -2.18 -3.32 78.51
C ALA A 597 -3.39 -3.88 77.74
N LEU A 598 -4.41 -4.40 78.43
CA LEU A 598 -5.67 -4.81 77.81
C LEU A 598 -6.46 -3.60 77.33
N ALA A 599 -6.51 -2.51 78.11
CA ALA A 599 -7.17 -1.26 77.73
C ALA A 599 -6.45 -0.60 76.55
N GLN A 600 -5.12 -0.62 76.54
CA GLN A 600 -4.29 -0.13 75.46
C GLN A 600 -4.38 -1.05 74.23
N ALA A 601 -4.45 -2.36 74.40
CA ALA A 601 -4.71 -3.30 73.31
C ALA A 601 -6.13 -3.14 72.75
N GLN A 602 -7.13 -2.84 73.59
CA GLN A 602 -8.49 -2.50 73.18
C GLN A 602 -8.54 -1.15 72.45
N GLN A 603 -7.77 -0.16 72.90
CA GLN A 603 -7.61 1.11 72.21
C GLN A 603 -6.91 0.91 70.85
N ASN A 604 -5.81 0.16 70.81
CA ASN A 604 -5.09 -0.18 69.58
C ASN A 604 -5.96 -1.00 68.62
N LEU A 605 -6.84 -1.87 69.13
CA LEU A 605 -7.84 -2.58 68.34
C LEU A 605 -8.89 -1.61 67.79
N ALA A 606 -9.33 -0.63 68.58
CA ALA A 606 -10.25 0.41 68.11
C ALA A 606 -9.61 1.29 67.04
N GLU A 607 -8.35 1.68 67.20
CA GLU A 607 -7.56 2.40 66.20
C GLU A 607 -7.32 1.56 64.93
N ALA A 608 -7.03 0.26 65.09
CA ALA A 608 -6.91 -0.67 63.97
C ALA A 608 -8.24 -0.82 63.22
N LYS A 609 -9.38 -0.88 63.93
CA LYS A 609 -10.73 -0.91 63.34
C LYS A 609 -11.09 0.40 62.63
N ASP A 610 -10.66 1.55 63.16
CA ASP A 610 -10.82 2.84 62.49
C ASP A 610 -9.95 2.91 61.22
N THR A 611 -8.75 2.34 61.27
CA THR A 611 -7.84 2.23 60.12
C THR A 611 -8.39 1.28 59.06
N GLU A 612 -8.96 0.14 59.46
CA GLU A 612 -9.68 -0.79 58.60
C GLU A 612 -10.90 -0.10 57.96
N ALA A 613 -11.69 0.65 58.73
CA ALA A 613 -12.85 1.39 58.22
C ALA A 613 -12.45 2.47 57.20
N LYS A 614 -11.35 3.19 57.42
CA LYS A 614 -10.78 4.15 56.46
C LYS A 614 -10.25 3.46 55.20
N ALA A 615 -9.54 2.35 55.35
CA ALA A 615 -9.05 1.55 54.23
C ALA A 615 -10.21 0.97 53.41
N LYS A 616 -11.29 0.56 54.08
CA LYS A 616 -12.53 0.09 53.45
C LYS A 616 -13.22 1.20 52.65
N ALA A 617 -13.38 2.38 53.25
CA ALA A 617 -13.95 3.54 52.56
C ALA A 617 -13.11 3.97 51.34
N ALA A 618 -11.77 3.90 51.45
CA ALA A 618 -10.86 4.16 50.34
C ALA A 618 -10.99 3.09 49.22
N PHE A 619 -11.13 1.82 49.59
CA PHE A 619 -11.37 0.73 48.65
C PHE A 619 -12.74 0.88 47.94
N GLU A 620 -13.82 1.14 48.68
CA GLU A 620 -15.16 1.40 48.12
C GLU A 620 -15.18 2.63 47.19
N SER A 621 -14.41 3.68 47.53
CA SER A 621 -14.23 4.85 46.67
C SER A 621 -13.44 4.51 45.40
N ALA A 622 -12.35 3.74 45.50
CA ALA A 622 -11.57 3.27 44.35
C ALA A 622 -12.40 2.36 43.44
N GLU A 623 -13.24 1.49 44.01
CA GLU A 623 -14.17 0.64 43.29
C GLU A 623 -15.23 1.46 42.54
N SER A 624 -15.77 2.52 43.17
CA SER A 624 -16.69 3.46 42.51
C SER A 624 -16.04 4.18 41.33
N GLU A 625 -14.80 4.65 41.47
CA GLU A 625 -14.07 5.30 40.38
C GLU A 625 -13.70 4.33 39.24
N PHE A 626 -13.31 3.10 39.58
CA PHE A 626 -13.06 2.04 38.61
C PHE A 626 -14.34 1.73 37.80
N ASN A 627 -15.49 1.60 38.46
CA ASN A 627 -16.76 1.34 37.79
C ASN A 627 -17.15 2.51 36.85
N LYS A 628 -16.95 3.76 37.26
CA LYS A 628 -17.16 4.94 36.38
C LYS A 628 -16.22 4.95 35.17
N ALA A 629 -14.95 4.61 35.37
CA ALA A 629 -13.96 4.52 34.29
C ALA A 629 -14.31 3.38 33.30
N LYS A 630 -14.77 2.23 33.83
CA LYS A 630 -15.23 1.10 33.04
C LYS A 630 -16.45 1.44 32.20
N GLU A 631 -17.48 2.07 32.78
CA GLU A 631 -18.67 2.52 32.05
C GLU A 631 -18.32 3.54 30.95
N SER A 632 -17.41 4.48 31.24
CA SER A 632 -16.93 5.45 30.25
C SER A 632 -16.18 4.77 29.10
N SER A 633 -15.33 3.79 29.39
CA SER A 633 -14.60 2.99 28.38
C SER A 633 -15.57 2.21 27.49
N GLU A 634 -16.52 1.48 28.09
CA GLU A 634 -17.54 0.73 27.34
C GLU A 634 -18.41 1.63 26.46
N LYS A 635 -18.75 2.84 26.93
CA LYS A 635 -19.51 3.82 26.15
C LYS A 635 -18.73 4.34 24.95
N LEU A 636 -17.42 4.57 25.09
CA LEU A 636 -16.54 4.97 23.99
C LEU A 636 -16.35 3.83 22.98
N GLU A 637 -16.19 2.58 23.44
CA GLU A 637 -16.11 1.40 22.57
C GLU A 637 -17.39 1.19 21.76
N ARG A 638 -18.58 1.38 22.37
CA ARG A 638 -19.87 1.34 21.65
C ARG A 638 -19.97 2.42 20.58
N LYS A 639 -19.60 3.68 20.89
CA LYS A 639 -19.58 4.78 19.90
C LYS A 639 -18.63 4.48 18.74
N LEU A 640 -17.46 3.93 19.03
CA LEU A 640 -16.47 3.57 18.03
C LEU A 640 -16.91 2.37 17.16
N ALA A 641 -17.65 1.42 17.73
CA ALA A 641 -18.30 0.35 16.97
C ALA A 641 -19.41 0.89 16.05
N GLU A 642 -20.20 1.87 16.51
CA GLU A 642 -21.26 2.53 15.74
C GLU A 642 -20.68 3.31 14.55
N LEU A 643 -19.63 4.12 14.75
CA LEU A 643 -18.93 4.82 13.67
C LEU A 643 -18.32 3.86 12.63
N ARG A 644 -17.78 2.72 13.07
CA ARG A 644 -17.26 1.68 12.16
C ARG A 644 -18.37 1.02 11.34
N ALA A 645 -19.52 0.75 11.96
CA ALA A 645 -20.69 0.21 11.27
C ALA A 645 -21.24 1.22 10.24
N GLU A 646 -21.25 2.51 10.56
CA GLU A 646 -21.67 3.58 9.65
C GLU A 646 -20.72 3.72 8.44
N LEU A 647 -19.40 3.65 8.66
CA LEU A 647 -18.41 3.61 7.57
C LEU A 647 -18.62 2.40 6.66
N GLN A 648 -18.91 1.23 7.25
CA GLN A 648 -19.15 0.00 6.50
C GLN A 648 -20.44 0.09 5.68
N ALA A 649 -21.51 0.67 6.23
CA ALA A 649 -22.75 0.94 5.51
C ALA A 649 -22.52 1.90 4.32
N MET A 650 -21.74 2.98 4.50
CA MET A 650 -21.36 3.88 3.41
C MET A 650 -20.53 3.18 2.32
N ARG A 651 -19.63 2.26 2.68
CA ARG A 651 -18.89 1.45 1.69
C ARG A 651 -19.81 0.53 0.90
N MET A 652 -20.79 -0.10 1.54
CA MET A 652 -21.76 -0.96 0.86
C MET A 652 -22.68 -0.15 -0.06
N LEU A 653 -23.09 1.05 0.34
CA LEU A 653 -23.83 2.00 -0.50
C LEU A 653 -23.01 2.51 -1.69
N SER A 654 -21.74 2.87 -1.47
CA SER A 654 -20.82 3.28 -2.54
C SER A 654 -20.56 2.16 -3.55
N ASN A 655 -20.46 0.91 -3.10
CA ASN A 655 -20.29 -0.25 -3.98
C ASN A 655 -21.58 -0.64 -4.71
N ALA A 656 -22.75 -0.22 -4.22
CA ALA A 656 -24.04 -0.46 -4.87
C ALA A 656 -24.41 0.63 -5.90
N MET A 657 -23.76 1.80 -5.86
CA MET A 657 -24.02 2.94 -6.77
C MET A 657 -23.05 3.06 -7.95
N ASP A 658 -22.06 2.17 -8.09
CA ASP A 658 -21.14 2.16 -9.23
C ASP A 658 -21.14 0.81 -9.98
N PRO A 659 -21.97 0.65 -11.02
CA PRO A 659 -21.98 -0.53 -11.86
C PRO A 659 -21.19 -0.30 -13.16
N SER A 660 -19.95 0.22 -13.14
CA SER A 660 -19.04 0.08 -14.28
C SER A 660 -17.57 0.38 -13.99
N SER A 661 -16.82 -0.64 -13.57
CA SER A 661 -15.49 -0.90 -14.13
C SER A 661 -15.15 -2.39 -13.94
N GLY A 662 -15.51 -3.18 -14.95
CA GLY A 662 -15.04 -4.55 -15.11
C GLY A 662 -13.58 -4.60 -15.60
N GLY A 663 -12.94 -5.76 -15.38
CA GLY A 663 -11.64 -6.09 -15.97
C GLY A 663 -10.77 -6.90 -15.02
N SER A 664 -11.15 -8.13 -14.71
CA SER A 664 -10.54 -9.35 -15.28
C SER A 664 -9.06 -9.58 -14.91
N ASN A 665 -8.84 -10.53 -14.00
CA ASN A 665 -7.86 -11.58 -14.22
C ASN A 665 -8.32 -12.87 -13.53
N SER A 666 -8.68 -13.84 -14.36
CA SER A 666 -9.10 -15.20 -14.00
C SER A 666 -7.86 -16.14 -13.89
N PRO A 667 -7.99 -17.47 -13.76
CA PRO A 667 -7.75 -18.18 -12.50
C PRO A 667 -6.68 -19.28 -12.64
N LYS A 668 -6.12 -19.76 -11.52
CA LYS A 668 -5.42 -21.06 -11.48
C LYS A 668 -5.96 -21.98 -10.38
N ASN A 669 -6.83 -22.88 -10.84
CA ASN A 669 -7.11 -24.26 -10.40
C ASN A 669 -6.21 -24.88 -9.32
N LYS A 670 -6.84 -25.43 -8.27
CA LYS A 670 -7.00 -26.89 -7.97
C LYS A 670 -7.81 -27.02 -6.66
N ARG A 671 -9.09 -27.41 -6.72
CA ARG A 671 -9.65 -28.78 -6.53
C ARG A 671 -9.20 -29.45 -5.22
N ASP A 672 -10.12 -29.51 -4.25
CA ASP A 672 -10.89 -30.71 -3.83
C ASP A 672 -10.14 -31.39 -2.67
N SER A 673 -10.68 -31.70 -1.50
CA SER A 673 -12.00 -32.10 -1.02
C SER A 673 -12.00 -31.87 0.51
N GLN A 674 -13.08 -31.74 1.30
CA GLN A 674 -14.26 -32.59 1.41
C GLN A 674 -15.31 -31.84 2.28
N GLN A 675 -16.58 -31.97 1.91
CA GLN A 675 -17.81 -31.65 2.69
C GLN A 675 -17.69 -32.10 4.15
N SER A 676 -18.07 -31.33 5.18
CA SER A 676 -19.37 -30.69 5.50
C SER A 676 -20.48 -31.67 5.86
N LYS A 677 -21.11 -31.37 7.01
CA LYS A 677 -22.48 -31.70 7.43
C LYS A 677 -22.62 -33.07 8.10
N ALA A 678 -23.49 -33.25 9.09
CA ALA A 678 -24.29 -32.39 9.94
C ALA A 678 -25.12 -33.39 10.76
N LYS A 679 -25.47 -33.04 12.00
CA LYS A 679 -26.83 -33.19 12.55
C LYS A 679 -26.79 -32.62 13.97
N GLN A 680 -27.35 -31.43 14.14
CA GLN A 680 -28.77 -31.11 14.33
C GLN A 680 -29.01 -30.94 15.84
N LEU A 681 -29.09 -29.70 16.31
CA LEU A 681 -30.33 -28.92 16.40
C LEU A 681 -31.25 -29.50 17.47
N ALA A 682 -31.39 -28.78 18.58
CA ALA A 682 -32.56 -27.92 18.77
C ALA A 682 -32.44 -27.10 20.06
N ASN A 683 -32.89 -25.86 19.95
CA ASN A 683 -33.57 -25.06 20.98
C ASN A 683 -32.77 -24.66 22.23
N THR A 684 -32.87 -23.44 22.76
CA THR A 684 -33.59 -22.19 22.44
C THR A 684 -33.18 -21.25 23.56
N GLY A 685 -33.07 -19.96 23.28
CA GLY A 685 -33.30 -18.94 24.29
C GLY A 685 -32.04 -18.32 24.90
N THR A 686 -31.89 -17.05 24.55
CA THR A 686 -31.75 -15.92 25.47
C THR A 686 -30.63 -15.91 26.54
N ASP A 687 -29.91 -14.79 26.45
CA ASP A 687 -29.26 -14.02 27.51
C ASP A 687 -27.86 -14.41 28.01
N ILE A 688 -26.90 -13.58 27.57
CA ILE A 688 -26.01 -12.75 28.39
C ILE A 688 -25.55 -13.38 29.72
N THR A 689 -24.24 -13.65 29.87
CA THR A 689 -23.35 -12.97 30.83
C THR A 689 -21.95 -13.60 30.89
N LEU A 690 -20.97 -12.68 30.97
CA LEU A 690 -19.70 -12.70 31.72
C LEU A 690 -18.88 -14.00 31.90
N LEU A 691 -17.62 -13.91 31.42
CA LEU A 691 -16.34 -14.10 32.16
C LEU A 691 -16.39 -14.85 33.52
N PRO A 692 -15.39 -15.70 33.83
CA PRO A 692 -14.13 -15.10 34.29
C PRO A 692 -12.82 -15.86 34.03
N VAL A 693 -11.77 -15.05 34.18
CA VAL A 693 -10.36 -15.32 34.49
C VAL A 693 -10.20 -16.24 35.72
N GLY A 694 -9.14 -17.04 35.77
CA GLY A 694 -8.64 -17.53 37.07
C GLY A 694 -7.75 -18.77 37.04
N ALA A 695 -6.44 -18.52 37.07
CA ALA A 695 -5.41 -19.19 37.88
C ALA A 695 -5.50 -20.71 38.14
N GLY A 696 -4.51 -21.43 37.62
CA GLY A 696 -4.07 -22.70 38.19
C GLY A 696 -2.91 -22.49 39.15
N ILE A 697 -3.05 -22.91 40.41
CA ILE A 697 -2.00 -23.52 41.23
C ILE A 697 -2.65 -24.63 42.07
N ALA A 698 -2.05 -25.80 41.99
CA ALA A 698 -2.49 -27.04 42.62
C ALA A 698 -2.14 -27.12 44.12
N LEU A 699 -2.93 -27.90 44.87
CA LEU A 699 -2.44 -28.65 46.03
C LEU A 699 -3.15 -30.01 46.13
N LEU A 700 -2.34 -31.03 46.43
CA LEU A 700 -2.62 -32.45 46.54
C LEU A 700 -3.62 -32.83 47.65
N GLY A 701 -4.29 -33.97 47.48
CA GLY A 701 -4.74 -34.75 48.65
C GLY A 701 -5.85 -35.80 48.45
N ILE A 702 -5.55 -36.88 47.73
CA ILE A 702 -5.94 -38.29 47.96
C ILE A 702 -7.20 -38.60 48.81
N GLY A 703 -8.13 -39.35 48.21
CA GLY A 703 -9.18 -40.09 48.91
C GLY A 703 -9.85 -41.15 48.03
N PHE A 704 -9.36 -42.38 48.12
CA PHE A 704 -9.89 -43.62 47.53
C PHE A 704 -11.39 -43.83 47.77
N VAL A 705 -12.09 -44.47 46.82
CA VAL A 705 -12.95 -45.69 46.96
C VAL A 705 -14.00 -45.79 45.82
N GLY A 706 -14.11 -46.99 45.23
CA GLY A 706 -15.35 -47.50 44.60
C GLY A 706 -15.39 -47.41 43.07
N ALA A 707 -14.80 -48.34 42.31
CA ALA A 707 -15.34 -49.66 41.96
C ALA A 707 -16.67 -49.64 41.17
N ARG A 708 -16.61 -50.32 40.00
CA ARG A 708 -17.72 -50.95 39.24
C ARG A 708 -18.62 -49.97 38.46
N LYS A 709 -19.17 -50.27 37.28
CA LYS A 709 -19.18 -51.44 36.37
C LYS A 709 -20.22 -51.13 35.28
N ARG A 710 -19.97 -51.59 34.04
CA ARG A 710 -20.90 -51.80 32.90
C ARG A 710 -21.38 -50.52 32.17
N ARG A 711 -21.21 -50.38 30.84
CA ARG A 711 -21.75 -51.12 29.66
C ARG A 711 -23.28 -50.99 29.50
N ALA A 712 -23.64 -50.63 28.26
CA ALA A 712 -24.97 -50.59 27.65
C ALA A 712 -25.85 -49.46 28.21
N GLU A 713 -26.47 -48.61 27.40
CA GLU A 713 -27.07 -48.82 26.06
C GLU A 713 -26.61 -47.82 25.00
#